data_AF-A0A7V7FKH3-F1
#
_entry.id   AF-A0A7V7FKH3-F1
#
_cell.length_a   1.000
_cell.length_b   1.000
_cell.length_c   1.000
_cell.angle_alpha   90.00
_cell.angle_beta   90.00
_cell.angle_gamma   90.00
#
_symmetry.space_group_name_H-M   'P 1'
#
loop_
_entity.id
_entity.type
_entity.pdbx_description
1 polymer ?
#
loop_
_entity_poly.entity_id
_entity_poly.type
_entity_poly.pdbx_seq_one_letter_code
_entity_poly.pdbx_strand_id
1 'polypeptide(L)'
;MPFEGGGFTRAPHRHGDQPMARLTKTETVQVAAVVVFAVIAGLLLPRLFPFVGAAENSVGDIRLATLSPPEAQHPDIVIVAVTEDTLAALPYRSPLDRGFLAGLLRTLAAAEVRAIGLDILFDQPTEAAKDAELGDVLSNFKVPLVAAWAAREDHLTEKQTAFLEVYLKGVNKGLVNLMTDRRDAVVRWIFPGRHRGGKFIPGFSAALARVLGTAVPSEVLPLAYRFGPDARTPPFRVFPAQTVKLLPKPWLAGKIVLIGSDLPNSDRHRTPISAFTGGGLNEMPGVFIHAHALAQILDGRRAPATAIGGEAWLLLVLAVIGVALAAVDTPVPVKIAVGLSGLAMLWVGGFALYKYAGLMIPLLSPSLAYAFGGAVGAVFLGRRERRRKRFIRQAFSRFLSPGVVKQLIDEPNRLSLGGERREVTYIFTDIAAFTSLTERLDPAVLLPLLNTYLDGMCRIVLDHQGTIDKIVGDAVIAFFGAPADQPDHPALAMACALEMDAFARGFSAEQQAAGIDFGHTRIGVNTGFAVVGNFGGESFFDYTAHGDTVNTAARLESVNKHLGTTICVSGFTASRCPDTHFRPIGVLVLKGKTEGLQTFEPLSPEAAASANTAAYLEAYELMKNHDPAARQAFENLVEEYPDDKLAAYHDKRLDAGKQGMTVVLEAK
;
A
#
# COMPACT_ATOMS: atom_id res chain seq x y z
N MET A 1 -58.39 31.00 -1.54
CA MET A 1 -57.19 31.44 -2.27
C MET A 1 -56.04 31.52 -1.28
N PRO A 2 -54.83 31.08 -1.66
CA PRO A 2 -53.90 30.44 -0.74
C PRO A 2 -52.85 31.41 -0.16
N PHE A 3 -52.43 31.11 1.07
CA PHE A 3 -51.22 31.64 1.67
C PHE A 3 -50.01 30.96 0.99
N GLU A 4 -49.12 31.78 0.44
CA GLU A 4 -47.89 31.35 -0.23
C GLU A 4 -46.93 30.69 0.76
N GLY A 5 -46.47 29.49 0.40
CA GLY A 5 -45.43 28.75 1.11
C GLY A 5 -44.05 29.33 0.83
N GLY A 6 -43.46 29.99 1.83
CA GLY A 6 -42.03 30.27 1.87
C GLY A 6 -41.27 29.04 2.40
N GLY A 7 -40.91 28.13 1.50
CA GLY A 7 -40.02 27.00 1.83
C GLY A 7 -38.62 27.49 2.20
N PHE A 8 -38.24 27.33 3.47
CA PHE A 8 -36.84 27.41 3.89
C PHE A 8 -36.10 26.16 3.38
N THR A 9 -35.64 26.20 2.14
CA THR A 9 -34.58 25.31 1.65
C THR A 9 -33.25 25.83 2.18
N ARG A 10 -32.87 25.41 3.40
CA ARG A 10 -31.47 25.54 3.85
C ARG A 10 -30.60 24.67 2.94
N ALA A 11 -29.82 25.34 2.10
CA ALA A 11 -28.77 24.70 1.32
C ALA A 11 -27.86 23.87 2.24
N PRO A 12 -27.44 22.66 1.84
CA PRO A 12 -26.42 21.94 2.59
C PRO A 12 -25.16 22.80 2.56
N HIS A 13 -24.62 23.13 3.74
CA HIS A 13 -23.28 23.69 3.85
C HIS A 13 -22.32 22.75 3.12
N ARG A 14 -21.90 23.14 1.92
CA ARG A 14 -20.72 22.57 1.28
C ARG A 14 -19.59 22.77 2.29
N HIS A 15 -19.00 21.67 2.74
CA HIS A 15 -17.71 21.69 3.42
C HIS A 15 -16.76 22.50 2.54
N GLY A 16 -16.53 23.74 2.95
CA GLY A 16 -15.67 24.67 2.27
C GLY A 16 -14.26 24.12 2.27
N ASP A 17 -13.69 24.07 1.07
CA ASP A 17 -12.28 24.01 0.74
C ASP A 17 -11.38 24.43 1.91
N GLN A 18 -10.84 23.44 2.63
CA GLN A 18 -9.54 23.67 3.25
C GLN A 18 -8.53 23.73 2.11
N PRO A 19 -7.77 24.83 1.94
CA PRO A 19 -6.70 24.85 0.96
C PRO A 19 -5.77 23.68 1.28
N MET A 20 -5.48 22.85 0.27
CA MET A 20 -4.51 21.74 0.34
C MET A 20 -3.32 22.19 1.20
N ALA A 21 -3.26 21.70 2.43
CA ALA A 21 -2.30 22.19 3.41
C ALA A 21 -0.89 21.98 2.85
N ARG A 22 -0.21 23.08 2.52
CA ARG A 22 1.10 23.10 1.85
C ARG A 22 2.05 22.13 2.56
N LEU A 23 2.77 21.33 1.76
CA LEU A 23 3.81 20.45 2.25
C LEU A 23 4.82 21.26 3.07
N THR A 24 5.25 20.71 4.20
CA THR A 24 6.37 21.27 4.96
C THR A 24 7.66 21.17 4.13
N LYS A 25 8.69 21.98 4.47
CA LYS A 25 10.00 21.92 3.80
C LYS A 25 10.58 20.49 3.82
N THR A 26 10.48 19.81 4.95
CA THR A 26 10.96 18.42 5.11
C THR A 26 10.20 17.44 4.23
N GLU A 27 8.87 17.57 4.13
CA GLU A 27 8.05 16.71 3.26
C GLU A 27 8.36 16.96 1.78
N THR A 28 8.59 18.22 1.40
CA THR A 28 8.96 18.58 0.03
C THR A 28 10.30 17.95 -0.36
N VAL A 29 11.29 17.99 0.55
CA VAL A 29 12.59 17.33 0.35
C VAL A 29 12.44 15.81 0.25
N GLN A 30 11.60 15.20 1.08
CA GLN A 30 11.35 13.75 1.03
C GLN A 30 10.66 13.33 -0.27
N VAL A 31 9.62 14.05 -0.71
CA VAL A 31 8.95 13.79 -1.99
C VAL A 31 9.94 13.93 -3.15
N ALA A 32 10.76 14.98 -3.15
CA ALA A 32 11.80 15.17 -4.16
C ALA A 32 12.81 14.01 -4.16
N ALA A 33 13.25 13.55 -3.00
CA ALA A 33 14.16 12.41 -2.88
C ALA A 33 13.56 11.10 -3.42
N VAL A 34 12.28 10.85 -3.16
CA VAL A 34 11.55 9.68 -3.68
C VAL A 34 11.47 9.71 -5.21
N VAL A 35 11.13 10.87 -5.77
CA VAL A 35 11.06 11.06 -7.23
C VAL A 35 12.44 10.88 -7.87
N VAL A 36 13.49 11.49 -7.30
CA VAL A 36 14.87 11.32 -7.80
C VAL A 36 15.31 9.86 -7.73
N PHE A 37 15.04 9.18 -6.61
CA PHE A 37 15.34 7.76 -6.48
C PHE A 37 14.58 6.91 -7.50
N ALA A 38 13.30 7.17 -7.74
CA ALA A 38 12.51 6.45 -8.74
C ALA A 38 13.07 6.62 -10.17
N VAL A 39 13.55 7.82 -10.51
CA VAL A 39 14.21 8.08 -11.81
C VAL A 39 15.54 7.33 -11.90
N ILE A 40 16.40 7.44 -10.88
CA ILE A 40 17.70 6.76 -10.86
C ILE A 40 17.50 5.23 -10.92
N ALA A 41 16.58 4.69 -10.11
CA ALA A 41 16.25 3.28 -10.12
C ALA A 41 15.67 2.85 -11.49
N GLY A 42 14.78 3.63 -12.10
CA GLY A 42 14.23 3.35 -13.43
C GLY A 42 15.30 3.29 -14.51
N LEU A 43 16.32 4.15 -14.45
CA LEU A 43 17.47 4.11 -15.37
C LEU A 43 18.41 2.94 -15.07
N LEU A 44 18.70 2.66 -13.80
CA LEU A 44 19.68 1.65 -13.44
C LEU A 44 19.13 0.22 -13.48
N LEU A 45 17.87 0.00 -13.14
CA LEU A 45 17.27 -1.35 -13.01
C LEU A 45 17.42 -2.19 -14.29
N PRO A 46 17.06 -1.72 -15.50
CA PRO A 46 17.25 -2.51 -16.73
C PRO A 46 18.73 -2.81 -17.06
N ARG A 47 19.63 -1.96 -16.57
CA ARG A 47 21.07 -2.02 -16.82
C ARG A 47 21.79 -2.93 -15.81
N LEU A 48 21.34 -2.94 -14.56
CA LEU A 48 21.90 -3.75 -13.46
C LEU A 48 21.25 -5.13 -13.37
N PHE A 49 19.96 -5.25 -13.66
CA PHE A 49 19.20 -6.50 -13.50
C PHE A 49 18.81 -7.08 -14.87
N PRO A 50 19.44 -8.20 -15.27
CA PRO A 50 19.26 -8.79 -16.60
C PRO A 50 17.81 -9.07 -17.02
N PHE A 51 16.97 -9.49 -16.07
CA PHE A 51 15.58 -9.85 -16.35
C PHE A 51 14.70 -8.64 -16.69
N VAL A 52 14.94 -7.47 -16.06
CA VAL A 52 14.18 -6.25 -16.33
C VAL A 52 14.48 -5.75 -17.74
N GLY A 53 15.76 -5.71 -18.10
CA GLY A 53 16.17 -5.33 -19.45
C GLY A 53 15.67 -6.31 -20.52
N ALA A 54 15.69 -7.63 -20.23
CA ALA A 54 15.13 -8.63 -21.13
C ALA A 54 13.63 -8.43 -21.37
N ALA A 55 12.86 -8.16 -20.30
CA ALA A 55 11.42 -7.90 -20.43
C ALA A 55 11.14 -6.63 -21.25
N GLU A 56 11.92 -5.56 -21.07
CA GLU A 56 11.79 -4.31 -21.83
C GLU A 56 12.11 -4.54 -23.32
N ASN A 57 13.19 -5.29 -23.60
CA ASN A 57 13.55 -5.67 -24.96
C ASN A 57 12.45 -6.51 -25.63
N SER A 58 11.88 -7.49 -24.92
CA SER A 58 10.76 -8.29 -25.44
C SER A 58 9.54 -7.44 -25.80
N VAL A 59 9.19 -6.43 -24.98
CA VAL A 59 8.09 -5.49 -25.30
C VAL A 59 8.45 -4.63 -26.51
N GLY A 60 9.72 -4.24 -26.67
CA GLY A 60 10.22 -3.59 -27.88
C GLY A 60 10.09 -4.47 -29.12
N ASP A 61 10.49 -5.73 -29.04
CA ASP A 61 10.45 -6.69 -30.14
C ASP A 61 9.01 -6.98 -30.59
N ILE A 62 8.06 -7.12 -29.65
CA ILE A 62 6.63 -7.27 -29.97
C ILE A 62 6.14 -6.10 -30.81
N ARG A 63 6.45 -4.87 -30.38
CA ARG A 63 6.06 -3.65 -31.10
C ARG A 63 6.68 -3.64 -32.49
N LEU A 64 7.98 -3.95 -32.57
CA LEU A 64 8.68 -4.02 -33.85
C LEU A 64 8.07 -5.06 -34.78
N ALA A 65 7.78 -6.27 -34.31
CA ALA A 65 7.23 -7.36 -35.13
C ALA A 65 5.78 -7.13 -35.59
N THR A 66 4.97 -6.38 -34.81
CA THR A 66 3.52 -6.25 -35.05
C THR A 66 3.09 -4.91 -35.62
N LEU A 67 3.86 -3.84 -35.38
CA LEU A 67 3.46 -2.47 -35.67
C LEU A 67 4.40 -1.73 -36.63
N SER A 68 5.51 -2.35 -37.04
CA SER A 68 6.37 -1.73 -38.06
C SER A 68 5.58 -1.53 -39.35
N PRO A 69 5.68 -0.35 -39.99
CA PRO A 69 4.99 -0.09 -41.24
C PRO A 69 5.56 -0.99 -42.35
N PRO A 70 4.71 -1.42 -43.31
CA PRO A 70 5.19 -2.15 -44.48
C PRO A 70 6.13 -1.27 -45.30
N GLU A 71 7.21 -1.85 -45.81
CA GLU A 71 8.17 -1.16 -46.68
C GLU A 71 8.30 -1.88 -48.02
N ALA A 72 8.53 -1.13 -49.10
CA ALA A 72 8.85 -1.75 -50.39
C ALA A 72 10.09 -2.66 -50.26
N GLN A 73 10.23 -3.69 -51.11
CA GLN A 73 11.46 -4.48 -51.13
C GLN A 73 12.68 -3.59 -51.41
N HIS A 74 13.82 -3.90 -50.79
CA HIS A 74 15.03 -3.12 -51.04
C HIS A 74 15.38 -3.15 -52.54
N PRO A 75 15.56 -1.99 -53.20
CA PRO A 75 15.66 -1.95 -54.66
C PRO A 75 16.93 -2.62 -55.18
N ASP A 76 18.03 -2.58 -54.41
CA ASP A 76 19.35 -2.98 -54.89
C ASP A 76 19.87 -4.30 -54.35
N ILE A 77 19.23 -4.92 -53.35
CA ILE A 77 19.74 -6.14 -52.71
C ILE A 77 18.90 -7.33 -53.15
N VAL A 78 19.58 -8.37 -53.62
CA VAL A 78 18.99 -9.65 -54.01
C VAL A 78 19.70 -10.77 -53.25
N ILE A 79 18.92 -11.72 -52.75
CA ILE A 79 19.43 -12.92 -52.09
C ILE A 79 19.38 -14.08 -53.09
N VAL A 80 20.50 -14.74 -53.29
CA VAL A 80 20.62 -15.99 -54.02
C VAL A 80 20.79 -17.11 -53.00
N ALA A 81 19.69 -17.80 -52.71
CA ALA A 81 19.61 -18.76 -51.62
C ALA A 81 20.00 -20.18 -52.08
N VAL A 82 20.88 -20.83 -51.33
CA VAL A 82 21.14 -22.27 -51.47
C VAL A 82 20.06 -22.99 -50.66
N THR A 83 19.08 -23.57 -51.36
CA THR A 83 17.93 -24.27 -50.77
C THR A 83 18.11 -25.79 -50.84
N GLU A 84 17.19 -26.55 -50.23
CA GLU A 84 17.18 -28.03 -50.39
C GLU A 84 17.10 -28.45 -51.86
N ASP A 85 16.33 -27.73 -52.68
CA ASP A 85 16.26 -27.96 -54.12
C ASP A 85 17.59 -27.66 -54.83
N THR A 86 18.35 -26.65 -54.35
CA THR A 86 19.72 -26.42 -54.84
C THR A 86 20.59 -27.63 -54.55
N LEU A 87 20.58 -28.12 -53.31
CA LEU A 87 21.42 -29.24 -52.89
C LEU A 87 21.02 -30.56 -53.56
N ALA A 88 19.73 -30.78 -53.81
CA ALA A 88 19.22 -31.96 -54.50
C ALA A 88 19.70 -32.05 -55.96
N ALA A 89 20.03 -30.92 -56.58
CA ALA A 89 20.58 -30.85 -57.92
C ALA A 89 22.12 -31.02 -57.97
N LEU A 90 22.79 -31.14 -56.82
CA LEU A 90 24.25 -31.24 -56.73
C LEU A 90 24.72 -32.69 -56.46
N PRO A 91 25.95 -33.04 -56.85
CA PRO A 91 26.50 -34.38 -56.62
C PRO A 91 26.64 -34.76 -55.13
N TYR A 92 26.80 -33.75 -54.26
CA TYR A 92 26.88 -33.91 -52.82
C TYR A 92 26.32 -32.67 -52.10
N ARG A 93 25.87 -32.87 -50.85
CA ARG A 93 25.20 -31.84 -50.05
C ARG A 93 26.16 -30.89 -49.34
N SER A 94 27.30 -31.39 -48.85
CA SER A 94 28.27 -30.61 -48.06
C SER A 94 29.68 -31.19 -48.17
N PRO A 95 30.74 -30.35 -48.30
CA PRO A 95 30.69 -28.91 -48.57
C PRO A 95 29.98 -28.57 -49.88
N LEU A 96 29.58 -27.31 -50.08
CA LEU A 96 28.90 -26.94 -51.33
C LEU A 96 29.85 -27.09 -52.54
N ASP A 97 29.34 -27.69 -53.62
CA ASP A 97 30.12 -27.96 -54.84
C ASP A 97 30.80 -26.69 -55.39
N ARG A 98 32.12 -26.71 -55.48
CA ARG A 98 32.93 -25.54 -55.87
C ARG A 98 32.80 -25.20 -57.35
N GLY A 99 32.57 -26.19 -58.21
CA GLY A 99 32.33 -25.98 -59.64
C GLY A 99 30.99 -25.27 -59.88
N PHE A 100 29.96 -25.64 -59.12
CA PHE A 100 28.67 -24.95 -59.10
C PHE A 100 28.85 -23.48 -58.67
N LEU A 101 29.58 -23.23 -57.58
CA LEU A 101 29.88 -21.85 -57.14
C LEU A 101 30.67 -21.05 -58.17
N ALA A 102 31.69 -21.64 -58.79
CA ALA A 102 32.47 -20.99 -59.85
C ALA A 102 31.58 -20.61 -61.03
N GLY A 103 30.72 -21.53 -61.47
CA GLY A 103 29.74 -21.28 -62.52
C GLY A 103 28.70 -20.22 -62.15
N LEU A 104 28.24 -20.21 -60.90
CA LEU A 104 27.30 -19.21 -60.38
C LEU A 104 27.94 -17.81 -60.39
N LEU A 105 29.17 -17.67 -59.89
CA LEU A 105 29.90 -16.40 -59.88
C LEU A 105 30.13 -15.87 -61.30
N ARG A 106 30.53 -16.73 -62.26
CA ARG A 106 30.66 -16.33 -63.67
C ARG A 106 29.33 -15.85 -64.26
N THR A 107 28.23 -16.53 -63.93
CA THR A 107 26.88 -16.15 -64.41
C THR A 107 26.48 -14.79 -63.86
N LEU A 108 26.70 -14.54 -62.57
CA LEU A 108 26.41 -13.26 -61.92
C LEU A 108 27.30 -12.12 -62.48
N ALA A 109 28.58 -12.39 -62.74
CA ALA A 109 29.47 -11.42 -63.39
C ALA A 109 28.98 -11.08 -64.81
N ALA A 110 28.55 -12.07 -65.60
CA ALA A 110 28.01 -11.87 -66.95
C ALA A 110 26.63 -11.17 -66.97
N ALA A 111 25.97 -11.09 -65.81
CA ALA A 111 24.73 -10.34 -65.59
C ALA A 111 24.99 -8.91 -65.06
N GLU A 112 26.26 -8.49 -64.93
CA GLU A 112 26.66 -7.13 -64.52
C GLU A 112 26.13 -6.72 -63.13
N VAL A 113 26.21 -7.65 -62.17
CA VAL A 113 25.92 -7.33 -60.75
C VAL A 113 26.93 -6.33 -60.19
N ARG A 114 26.50 -5.50 -59.24
CA ARG A 114 27.31 -4.42 -58.65
C ARG A 114 28.34 -4.94 -57.64
N ALA A 115 27.94 -5.90 -56.82
CA ALA A 115 28.82 -6.55 -55.83
C ALA A 115 28.25 -7.91 -55.41
N ILE A 116 29.11 -8.77 -54.87
CA ILE A 116 28.75 -10.09 -54.36
C ILE A 116 29.22 -10.25 -52.91
N GLY A 117 28.29 -10.60 -52.02
CA GLY A 117 28.62 -11.16 -50.71
C GLY A 117 28.43 -12.67 -50.76
N LEU A 118 29.50 -13.42 -50.48
CA LEU A 118 29.48 -14.88 -50.47
C LEU A 118 29.50 -15.39 -49.03
N ASP A 119 28.32 -15.61 -48.47
CA ASP A 119 28.07 -16.12 -47.12
C ASP A 119 28.16 -17.66 -47.08
N ILE A 120 29.32 -18.17 -47.49
CA ILE A 120 29.65 -19.60 -47.53
C ILE A 120 31.08 -19.77 -47.03
N LEU A 121 31.26 -20.60 -46.01
CA LEU A 121 32.57 -20.81 -45.41
C LEU A 121 33.39 -21.86 -46.20
N PHE A 122 34.63 -21.50 -46.55
CA PHE A 122 35.58 -22.36 -47.28
C PHE A 122 36.61 -22.96 -46.32
N ASP A 123 36.15 -23.71 -45.31
CA ASP A 123 36.97 -24.18 -44.19
C ASP A 123 37.65 -25.53 -44.43
N GLN A 124 37.26 -26.28 -45.46
CA GLN A 124 37.89 -27.54 -45.84
C GLN A 124 38.00 -27.72 -47.37
N PRO A 125 39.02 -28.46 -47.84
CA PRO A 125 39.18 -28.80 -49.26
C PRO A 125 38.09 -29.76 -49.75
N THR A 126 37.86 -29.78 -51.05
CA THR A 126 36.94 -30.68 -51.75
C THR A 126 37.68 -31.46 -52.84
N GLU A 127 37.22 -31.39 -54.10
CA GLU A 127 37.91 -31.95 -55.25
C GLU A 127 38.94 -30.94 -55.77
N ALA A 128 40.21 -31.34 -55.87
CA ALA A 128 41.31 -30.43 -56.21
C ALA A 128 41.08 -29.62 -57.50
N ALA A 129 40.49 -30.23 -58.53
CA ALA A 129 40.17 -29.54 -59.78
C ALA A 129 39.11 -28.44 -59.61
N LYS A 130 38.05 -28.71 -58.83
CA LYS A 130 36.97 -27.74 -58.56
C LYS A 130 37.40 -26.66 -57.58
N ASP A 131 38.21 -27.02 -56.57
CA ASP A 131 38.81 -26.06 -55.63
C ASP A 131 39.73 -25.08 -56.38
N ALA A 132 40.56 -25.57 -57.30
CA ALA A 132 41.41 -24.74 -58.15
C ALA A 132 40.58 -23.84 -59.07
N GLU A 133 39.55 -24.38 -59.71
CA GLU A 133 38.64 -23.61 -60.57
C GLU A 133 37.99 -22.44 -59.83
N LEU A 134 37.42 -22.68 -58.64
CA LEU A 134 36.82 -21.62 -57.85
C LEU A 134 37.87 -20.64 -57.31
N GLY A 135 39.04 -21.13 -56.89
CA GLY A 135 40.15 -20.29 -56.42
C GLY A 135 40.62 -19.31 -57.50
N ASP A 136 40.71 -19.76 -58.75
CA ASP A 136 41.04 -18.92 -59.91
C ASP A 136 39.95 -17.88 -60.18
N VAL A 137 38.68 -18.27 -60.07
CA VAL A 137 37.55 -17.35 -60.22
C VAL A 137 37.57 -16.28 -59.14
N LEU A 138 37.78 -16.66 -57.87
CA LEU A 138 37.82 -15.72 -56.73
C LEU A 138 39.00 -14.74 -56.82
N SER A 139 40.18 -15.22 -57.23
CA SER A 139 41.40 -14.41 -57.31
C SER A 139 41.36 -13.40 -58.46
N ASN A 140 40.69 -13.74 -59.56
CA ASN A 140 40.61 -12.92 -60.77
C ASN A 140 39.24 -12.25 -60.97
N PHE A 141 38.38 -12.27 -59.94
CA PHE A 141 37.02 -11.76 -60.05
C PHE A 141 37.01 -10.23 -60.14
N LYS A 142 36.48 -9.68 -61.24
CA LYS A 142 36.46 -8.22 -61.49
C LYS A 142 35.39 -7.48 -60.70
N VAL A 143 34.31 -8.16 -60.34
CA VAL A 143 33.22 -7.56 -59.57
C VAL A 143 33.63 -7.54 -58.10
N PRO A 144 33.38 -6.42 -57.36
CA PRO A 144 33.52 -6.37 -55.92
C PRO A 144 32.94 -7.60 -55.20
N LEU A 145 33.81 -8.41 -54.58
CA LEU A 145 33.41 -9.62 -53.87
C LEU A 145 33.96 -9.63 -52.45
N VAL A 146 33.09 -9.99 -51.49
CA VAL A 146 33.43 -10.25 -50.10
C VAL A 146 33.07 -11.70 -49.76
N ALA A 147 34.06 -12.48 -49.32
CA ALA A 147 33.86 -13.84 -48.86
C ALA A 147 33.68 -13.91 -47.34
N ALA A 148 32.81 -14.81 -46.89
CA ALA A 148 32.65 -15.20 -45.51
C ALA A 148 33.98 -15.65 -44.91
N TRP A 149 34.27 -15.13 -43.72
CA TRP A 149 35.47 -15.47 -43.00
C TRP A 149 35.17 -15.68 -41.51
N ALA A 150 35.86 -16.63 -40.93
CA ALA A 150 35.79 -16.99 -39.53
C ALA A 150 37.16 -17.45 -39.06
N ALA A 151 37.38 -17.47 -37.75
CA ALA A 151 38.64 -17.89 -37.16
C ALA A 151 38.42 -18.88 -36.02
N ARG A 152 39.50 -19.26 -35.34
CA ARG A 152 39.46 -20.17 -34.20
C ARG A 152 38.54 -19.69 -33.07
N GLU A 153 38.46 -18.38 -32.86
CA GLU A 153 37.54 -17.82 -31.86
C GLU A 153 36.06 -17.98 -32.24
N ASP A 154 35.78 -18.39 -33.48
CA ASP A 154 34.45 -18.63 -34.06
C ASP A 154 34.18 -20.13 -34.27
N HIS A 155 34.81 -20.98 -33.44
CA HIS A 155 34.65 -22.43 -33.42
C HIS A 155 35.28 -23.20 -34.59
N LEU A 156 36.18 -22.60 -35.38
CA LEU A 156 36.98 -23.33 -36.38
C LEU A 156 38.22 -24.00 -35.75
N THR A 157 38.62 -25.15 -36.29
CA THR A 157 39.91 -25.77 -35.98
C THR A 157 41.08 -24.97 -36.58
N GLU A 158 42.30 -25.22 -36.08
CA GLU A 158 43.52 -24.60 -36.60
C GLU A 158 43.75 -24.96 -38.08
N LYS A 159 43.50 -26.22 -38.46
CA LYS A 159 43.59 -26.68 -39.86
C LYS A 159 42.58 -25.96 -40.77
N GLN A 160 41.34 -25.82 -40.31
CA GLN A 160 40.30 -25.08 -41.05
C GLN A 160 40.65 -23.61 -41.22
N THR A 161 41.11 -22.96 -40.16
CA THR A 161 41.51 -21.54 -40.19
C THR A 161 42.69 -21.33 -41.15
N ALA A 162 43.70 -22.21 -41.10
CA ALA A 162 44.86 -22.14 -41.98
C ALA A 162 44.48 -22.36 -43.46
N PHE A 163 43.62 -23.34 -43.74
CA PHE A 163 43.12 -23.57 -45.10
C PHE A 163 42.34 -22.36 -45.62
N LEU A 164 41.38 -21.84 -44.85
CA LEU A 164 40.58 -20.66 -45.21
C LEU A 164 41.44 -19.41 -45.45
N GLU A 165 42.50 -19.22 -44.66
CA GLU A 165 43.41 -18.09 -44.79
C GLU A 165 44.17 -18.12 -46.12
N VAL A 166 44.68 -19.30 -46.50
CA VAL A 166 45.39 -19.54 -47.77
C VAL A 166 44.42 -19.49 -48.95
N TYR A 167 43.28 -20.17 -48.86
CA TYR A 167 42.32 -20.32 -49.96
C TYR A 167 41.71 -18.97 -50.38
N LEU A 168 41.45 -18.08 -49.43
CA LEU A 168 40.90 -16.74 -49.69
C LEU A 168 41.98 -15.66 -49.79
N LYS A 169 43.26 -16.00 -50.02
CA LYS A 169 44.34 -15.01 -50.14
C LYS A 169 44.06 -14.07 -51.33
N GLY A 170 44.09 -12.76 -51.08
CA GLY A 170 43.81 -11.74 -52.10
C GLY A 170 42.33 -11.42 -52.33
N VAL A 171 41.42 -12.16 -51.69
CA VAL A 171 39.97 -11.89 -51.72
C VAL A 171 39.59 -10.98 -50.54
N ASN A 172 38.64 -10.06 -50.71
CA ASN A 172 38.13 -9.30 -49.57
C ASN A 172 37.36 -10.23 -48.62
N LYS A 173 37.59 -10.08 -47.32
CA LYS A 173 37.04 -10.96 -46.27
C LYS A 173 36.17 -10.18 -45.30
N GLY A 174 35.11 -10.79 -44.80
CA GLY A 174 34.28 -10.22 -43.75
C GLY A 174 33.87 -11.28 -42.72
N LEU A 175 33.88 -10.90 -41.44
CA LEU A 175 33.50 -11.79 -40.34
C LEU A 175 31.99 -12.07 -40.35
N VAL A 176 31.58 -13.33 -40.49
CA VAL A 176 30.16 -13.74 -40.53
C VAL A 176 29.48 -13.80 -39.16
N ASN A 177 30.16 -13.37 -38.10
CA ASN A 177 29.57 -13.35 -36.78
C ASN A 177 28.32 -12.46 -36.72
N LEU A 178 27.30 -12.99 -36.06
CA LEU A 178 26.11 -12.24 -35.67
C LEU A 178 26.17 -11.96 -34.17
N MET A 179 25.81 -10.73 -33.78
CA MET A 179 25.75 -10.35 -32.37
C MET A 179 24.38 -10.71 -31.80
N THR A 180 24.36 -11.77 -31.00
CA THR A 180 23.18 -12.20 -30.24
C THR A 180 23.18 -11.57 -28.84
N ASP A 181 21.98 -11.30 -28.32
CA ASP A 181 21.82 -11.01 -26.90
C ASP A 181 22.17 -12.25 -26.09
N ARG A 182 23.06 -12.11 -25.12
CA ARG A 182 23.51 -13.23 -24.28
C ARG A 182 22.38 -13.89 -23.48
N ARG A 183 21.22 -13.24 -23.34
CA ARG A 183 20.12 -13.68 -22.49
C ARG A 183 19.09 -14.53 -23.23
N ASP A 184 18.77 -14.18 -24.47
CA ASP A 184 17.71 -14.84 -25.26
C ASP A 184 18.14 -15.27 -26.67
N ALA A 185 19.43 -15.09 -27.00
CA ALA A 185 20.05 -15.41 -28.28
C ALA A 185 19.45 -14.65 -29.48
N VAL A 186 18.67 -13.59 -29.25
CA VAL A 186 18.09 -12.79 -30.33
C VAL A 186 19.12 -11.83 -30.91
N VAL A 187 19.22 -11.77 -32.23
CA VAL A 187 20.09 -10.82 -32.95
C VAL A 187 19.42 -9.45 -32.98
N ARG A 188 19.95 -8.48 -32.24
CA ARG A 188 19.44 -7.10 -32.18
C ARG A 188 20.45 -6.05 -32.64
N TRP A 189 21.67 -6.45 -32.97
CA TRP A 189 22.76 -5.53 -33.32
C TRP A 189 23.51 -5.96 -34.57
N ILE A 190 24.00 -4.97 -35.31
CA ILE A 190 24.96 -5.16 -36.39
C ILE A 190 26.33 -5.40 -35.77
N PHE A 191 26.98 -6.50 -36.16
CA PHE A 191 28.37 -6.76 -35.78
C PHE A 191 29.31 -5.87 -36.59
N PRO A 192 30.00 -4.88 -35.98
CA PRO A 192 30.86 -3.96 -36.73
C PRO A 192 32.15 -4.63 -37.21
N GLY A 193 32.60 -5.67 -36.51
CA GLY A 193 33.88 -6.34 -36.71
C GLY A 193 34.66 -6.49 -35.41
N ARG A 194 35.91 -6.94 -35.50
CA ARG A 194 36.81 -7.05 -34.33
C ARG A 194 38.26 -6.79 -34.71
N HIS A 195 39.07 -6.42 -33.73
CA HIS A 195 40.53 -6.32 -33.89
C HIS A 195 41.17 -7.71 -33.76
N ARG A 196 42.05 -8.06 -34.72
CA ARG A 196 42.90 -9.25 -34.67
C ARG A 196 44.30 -8.90 -35.16
N GLY A 197 45.32 -9.19 -34.35
CA GLY A 197 46.72 -8.90 -34.69
C GLY A 197 46.99 -7.43 -35.03
N GLY A 198 46.35 -6.49 -34.32
CA GLY A 198 46.48 -5.05 -34.55
C GLY A 198 45.68 -4.49 -35.75
N LYS A 199 45.02 -5.33 -36.56
CA LYS A 199 44.18 -4.91 -37.69
C LYS A 199 42.70 -5.09 -37.37
N PHE A 200 41.88 -4.12 -37.78
CA PHE A 200 40.43 -4.22 -37.68
C PHE A 200 39.86 -5.00 -38.85
N ILE A 201 39.22 -6.13 -38.57
CA ILE A 201 38.53 -6.95 -39.56
C ILE A 201 37.04 -6.62 -39.45
N PRO A 202 36.42 -6.05 -40.50
CA PRO A 202 34.99 -5.72 -40.48
C PRO A 202 34.12 -6.99 -40.42
N GLY A 203 32.91 -6.84 -39.85
CA GLY A 203 31.83 -7.81 -40.04
C GLY A 203 31.45 -7.96 -41.51
N PHE A 204 30.78 -9.04 -41.89
CA PHE A 204 30.49 -9.38 -43.29
C PHE A 204 29.71 -8.28 -44.04
N SER A 205 28.59 -7.82 -43.50
CA SER A 205 27.81 -6.71 -44.08
C SER A 205 28.60 -5.39 -44.13
N ALA A 206 29.40 -5.13 -43.08
CA ALA A 206 30.29 -3.98 -42.98
C ALA A 206 31.43 -4.01 -44.03
N ALA A 207 32.00 -5.19 -44.29
CA ALA A 207 33.01 -5.41 -45.30
C ALA A 207 32.45 -5.16 -46.70
N LEU A 208 31.25 -5.68 -46.98
CA LEU A 208 30.57 -5.48 -48.26
C LEU A 208 30.22 -4.02 -48.50
N ALA A 209 29.70 -3.31 -47.48
CA ALA A 209 29.48 -1.88 -47.54
C ALA A 209 30.78 -1.09 -47.83
N ARG A 210 31.91 -1.52 -47.24
CA ARG A 210 33.22 -0.90 -47.48
C ARG A 210 33.67 -1.01 -48.94
N VAL A 211 33.57 -2.20 -49.54
CA VAL A 211 33.96 -2.41 -50.95
C VAL A 211 33.03 -1.65 -51.89
N LEU A 212 31.78 -1.41 -51.48
CA LEU A 212 30.83 -0.53 -52.16
C LEU A 212 31.09 0.98 -51.96
N GLY A 213 32.13 1.37 -51.22
CA GLY A 213 32.51 2.76 -50.95
C GLY A 213 31.69 3.45 -49.86
N THR A 214 30.95 2.70 -49.05
CA THR A 214 30.13 3.24 -47.95
C THR A 214 30.91 3.25 -46.63
N ALA A 215 30.71 4.32 -45.84
CA ALA A 215 31.30 4.40 -44.50
C ALA A 215 30.79 3.26 -43.60
N VAL A 216 31.71 2.59 -42.92
CA VAL A 216 31.39 1.43 -42.10
C VAL A 216 31.24 1.85 -40.64
N PRO A 217 30.23 1.35 -39.92
CA PRO A 217 30.10 1.59 -38.48
C PRO A 217 31.33 1.07 -37.72
N SER A 218 31.94 1.92 -36.90
CA SER A 218 32.97 1.52 -35.93
C SER A 218 32.38 1.07 -34.60
N GLU A 219 31.13 1.43 -34.33
CA GLU A 219 30.41 1.11 -33.10
C GLU A 219 29.33 0.06 -33.35
N VAL A 220 28.89 -0.59 -32.26
CA VAL A 220 27.77 -1.53 -32.29
C VAL A 220 26.48 -0.73 -32.50
N LEU A 221 25.81 -0.96 -33.64
CA LEU A 221 24.55 -0.31 -33.97
C LEU A 221 23.38 -1.28 -33.74
N PRO A 222 22.26 -0.84 -33.14
CA PRO A 222 21.04 -1.63 -33.14
C PRO A 222 20.53 -1.84 -34.56
N LEU A 223 20.08 -3.06 -34.84
CA LEU A 223 19.63 -3.51 -36.15
C LEU A 223 18.17 -3.08 -36.39
N ALA A 224 17.97 -2.25 -37.39
CA ALA A 224 16.69 -1.79 -37.91
C ALA A 224 16.20 -2.76 -38.98
N TYR A 225 15.51 -3.81 -38.55
CA TYR A 225 14.89 -4.77 -39.45
C TYR A 225 13.89 -4.10 -40.41
N ARG A 226 13.93 -4.53 -41.66
CA ARG A 226 13.03 -4.06 -42.72
C ARG A 226 11.86 -5.03 -42.83
N PHE A 227 10.65 -4.52 -42.92
CA PHE A 227 9.48 -5.36 -43.17
C PHE A 227 9.14 -5.36 -44.66
N GLY A 228 8.64 -6.49 -45.16
CA GLY A 228 8.22 -6.59 -46.55
C GLY A 228 7.01 -5.69 -46.86
N PRO A 229 6.63 -5.58 -48.15
CA PRO A 229 5.46 -4.81 -48.57
C PRO A 229 4.16 -5.31 -47.94
N ASP A 230 4.11 -6.61 -47.64
CA ASP A 230 2.98 -7.31 -47.05
C ASP A 230 3.48 -8.58 -46.33
N ALA A 231 2.57 -9.28 -45.66
CA ALA A 231 2.91 -10.46 -44.85
C ALA A 231 3.42 -11.67 -45.66
N ARG A 232 3.23 -11.70 -46.98
CA ARG A 232 3.63 -12.80 -47.88
C ARG A 232 4.85 -12.46 -48.73
N THR A 233 5.15 -11.18 -48.91
CA THR A 233 6.28 -10.73 -49.71
C THR A 233 7.50 -10.48 -48.82
N PRO A 234 8.62 -11.19 -49.00
CA PRO A 234 9.82 -10.98 -48.19
C PRO A 234 10.44 -9.59 -48.43
N PRO A 235 11.21 -9.03 -47.48
CA PRO A 235 11.82 -7.69 -47.59
C PRO A 235 12.89 -7.57 -48.69
N PHE A 236 13.41 -8.70 -49.15
CA PHE A 236 14.39 -8.81 -50.23
C PHE A 236 13.86 -9.78 -51.30
N ARG A 237 14.25 -9.57 -52.54
CA ARG A 237 14.00 -10.57 -53.60
C ARG A 237 14.91 -11.76 -53.37
N VAL A 238 14.34 -12.96 -53.39
CA VAL A 238 15.06 -14.22 -53.16
C VAL A 238 14.93 -15.10 -54.39
N PHE A 239 16.05 -15.62 -54.87
CA PHE A 239 16.09 -16.60 -55.96
C PHE A 239 16.87 -17.85 -55.55
N PRO A 240 16.37 -19.07 -55.79
CA PRO A 240 17.14 -20.28 -55.56
C PRO A 240 18.38 -20.33 -56.45
N ALA A 241 19.54 -20.69 -55.91
CA ALA A 241 20.83 -20.57 -56.58
C ALA A 241 20.93 -21.35 -57.89
N GLN A 242 20.28 -22.52 -57.99
CA GLN A 242 20.22 -23.34 -59.21
C GLN A 242 19.46 -22.68 -60.36
N THR A 243 18.55 -21.74 -60.05
CA THR A 243 17.71 -21.06 -61.06
C THR A 243 18.38 -19.83 -61.67
N VAL A 244 19.49 -19.34 -61.10
CA VAL A 244 20.12 -18.07 -61.49
C VAL A 244 20.49 -18.02 -62.98
N LYS A 245 20.90 -19.15 -63.57
CA LYS A 245 21.21 -19.25 -65.01
C LYS A 245 20.00 -19.05 -65.93
N LEU A 246 18.79 -19.20 -65.39
CA LEU A 246 17.52 -19.07 -66.11
C LEU A 246 16.88 -17.68 -65.91
N LEU A 247 17.42 -16.86 -65.01
CA LEU A 247 16.84 -15.55 -64.69
C LEU A 247 17.12 -14.52 -65.79
N PRO A 248 16.16 -13.60 -66.07
CA PRO A 248 16.42 -12.46 -66.94
C PRO A 248 17.56 -11.58 -66.38
N LYS A 249 18.57 -11.27 -67.21
CA LYS A 249 19.71 -10.40 -66.82
C LYS A 249 19.28 -9.09 -66.13
N PRO A 250 18.22 -8.37 -66.59
CA PRO A 250 17.80 -7.13 -65.94
C PRO A 250 17.36 -7.27 -64.47
N TRP A 251 17.05 -8.49 -64.01
CA TRP A 251 16.70 -8.71 -62.60
C TRP A 251 17.91 -8.71 -61.66
N LEU A 252 19.12 -8.90 -62.22
CA LEU A 252 20.39 -9.00 -61.50
C LEU A 252 21.32 -7.82 -61.81
N ALA A 253 21.20 -7.20 -62.98
CA ALA A 253 22.02 -6.07 -63.40
C ALA A 253 21.98 -4.92 -62.38
N GLY A 254 23.16 -4.45 -61.98
CA GLY A 254 23.33 -3.38 -60.99
C GLY A 254 22.97 -3.75 -59.54
N LYS A 255 22.55 -5.00 -59.27
CA LYS A 255 22.17 -5.45 -57.92
C LYS A 255 23.37 -5.91 -57.11
N ILE A 256 23.25 -5.79 -55.79
CA ILE A 256 24.14 -6.38 -54.80
C ILE A 256 23.57 -7.76 -54.47
N VAL A 257 24.34 -8.80 -54.75
CA VAL A 257 23.90 -10.19 -54.61
C VAL A 257 24.52 -10.82 -53.37
N LEU A 258 23.67 -11.30 -52.45
CA LEU A 258 24.10 -12.08 -51.29
C LEU A 258 23.82 -13.55 -51.55
N ILE A 259 24.87 -14.38 -51.55
CA ILE A 259 24.78 -15.81 -51.75
C ILE A 259 24.95 -16.48 -50.39
N GLY A 260 23.98 -17.27 -49.93
CA GLY A 260 24.07 -17.95 -48.63
C GLY A 260 23.04 -19.06 -48.49
N SER A 261 23.12 -19.83 -47.41
CA SER A 261 22.22 -20.96 -47.17
C SER A 261 20.85 -20.54 -46.64
N ASP A 262 19.80 -21.11 -47.22
CA ASP A 262 18.43 -21.10 -46.68
C ASP A 262 17.97 -22.55 -46.49
N LEU A 263 18.59 -23.22 -45.53
CA LEU A 263 18.38 -24.64 -45.25
C LEU A 263 17.69 -24.84 -43.89
N PRO A 264 16.88 -25.88 -43.71
CA PRO A 264 16.35 -26.24 -42.40
C PRO A 264 17.50 -26.56 -41.43
N ASN A 265 17.45 -26.02 -40.21
CA ASN A 265 18.41 -26.30 -39.12
C ASN A 265 19.88 -25.93 -39.39
N SER A 266 20.17 -25.10 -40.40
CA SER A 266 21.53 -24.62 -40.69
C SER A 266 21.56 -23.10 -40.74
N ASP A 267 22.46 -22.49 -39.97
CA ASP A 267 22.66 -21.04 -39.87
C ASP A 267 21.37 -20.24 -39.61
N ARG A 268 20.57 -20.75 -38.67
CA ARG A 268 19.27 -20.21 -38.26
C ARG A 268 19.44 -19.42 -36.97
N HIS A 269 18.91 -18.19 -36.93
CA HIS A 269 19.05 -17.28 -35.80
C HIS A 269 17.71 -16.68 -35.35
N ARG A 270 17.59 -16.44 -34.04
CA ARG A 270 16.45 -15.71 -33.48
C ARG A 270 16.58 -14.23 -33.77
N THR A 271 15.48 -13.61 -34.17
CA THR A 271 15.38 -12.17 -34.47
C THR A 271 14.11 -11.64 -33.83
N PRO A 272 14.00 -10.32 -33.59
CA PRO A 272 12.77 -9.70 -33.10
C PRO A 272 11.52 -10.07 -33.93
N ILE A 273 11.68 -10.25 -35.24
CA ILE A 273 10.59 -10.67 -36.14
C ILE A 273 10.16 -12.10 -35.82
N SER A 274 11.13 -13.01 -35.73
CA SER A 274 10.86 -14.44 -35.56
C SER A 274 10.48 -14.87 -34.15
N ALA A 275 10.86 -14.08 -33.13
CA ALA A 275 10.55 -14.35 -31.74
C ALA A 275 9.04 -14.26 -31.43
N PHE A 276 8.26 -13.53 -32.23
CA PHE A 276 6.84 -13.28 -31.95
C PHE A 276 5.88 -14.07 -32.87
N THR A 277 6.27 -14.44 -34.09
CA THR A 277 5.35 -15.02 -35.10
C THR A 277 5.04 -16.52 -34.94
N GLY A 278 5.47 -17.17 -33.84
CA GLY A 278 5.03 -18.52 -33.42
C GLY A 278 5.23 -19.68 -34.42
N GLY A 279 6.26 -20.50 -34.24
CA GLY A 279 6.41 -21.79 -34.93
C GLY A 279 7.88 -22.23 -35.04
N GLY A 280 8.18 -23.50 -34.75
CA GLY A 280 9.54 -24.09 -34.68
C GLY A 280 10.35 -24.14 -35.98
N LEU A 281 9.97 -23.36 -37.00
CA LEU A 281 10.69 -23.14 -38.27
C LEU A 281 11.07 -21.64 -38.47
N ASN A 282 10.77 -20.77 -37.51
CA ASN A 282 10.79 -19.31 -37.68
C ASN A 282 12.16 -18.63 -37.54
N GLU A 283 13.25 -19.33 -37.21
CA GLU A 283 14.56 -18.69 -37.16
C GLU A 283 15.00 -18.19 -38.56
N MET A 284 15.55 -16.96 -38.61
CA MET A 284 15.94 -16.30 -39.85
C MET A 284 17.32 -16.81 -40.29
N PRO A 285 17.53 -17.16 -41.57
CA PRO A 285 18.86 -17.53 -42.04
C PRO A 285 19.85 -16.37 -41.91
N GLY A 286 21.12 -16.64 -41.60
CA GLY A 286 22.14 -15.61 -41.40
C GLY A 286 22.29 -14.65 -42.58
N VAL A 287 22.21 -15.17 -43.82
CA VAL A 287 22.27 -14.35 -45.04
C VAL A 287 21.18 -13.26 -45.11
N PHE A 288 19.99 -13.51 -44.55
CA PHE A 288 18.92 -12.51 -44.48
C PHE A 288 19.22 -11.43 -43.43
N ILE A 289 19.81 -11.80 -42.30
CA ILE A 289 20.26 -10.86 -41.27
C ILE A 289 21.37 -9.97 -41.84
N HIS A 290 22.31 -10.56 -42.59
CA HIS A 290 23.33 -9.81 -43.32
C HIS A 290 22.75 -8.85 -44.36
N ALA A 291 21.66 -9.24 -45.04
CA ALA A 291 20.92 -8.36 -45.96
C ALA A 291 20.27 -7.17 -45.22
N HIS A 292 19.63 -7.41 -44.07
CA HIS A 292 19.07 -6.34 -43.23
C HIS A 292 20.14 -5.37 -42.74
N ALA A 293 21.27 -5.88 -42.25
CA ALA A 293 22.38 -5.07 -41.77
C ALA A 293 23.01 -4.25 -42.91
N LEU A 294 23.23 -4.86 -44.08
CA LEU A 294 23.75 -4.18 -45.26
C LEU A 294 22.80 -3.07 -45.73
N ALA A 295 21.51 -3.38 -45.86
CA ALA A 295 20.49 -2.41 -46.23
C ALA A 295 20.51 -1.21 -45.28
N GLN A 296 20.58 -1.44 -43.96
CA GLN A 296 20.63 -0.36 -42.98
C GLN A 296 21.88 0.53 -43.15
N ILE A 297 23.05 -0.07 -43.42
CA ILE A 297 24.30 0.68 -43.63
C ILE A 297 24.21 1.52 -44.92
N LEU A 298 23.70 0.93 -46.02
CA LEU A 298 23.57 1.62 -47.31
C LEU A 298 22.53 2.75 -47.27
N ASP A 299 21.40 2.51 -46.61
CA ASP A 299 20.30 3.49 -46.49
C ASP A 299 20.60 4.59 -45.45
N GLY A 300 21.63 4.41 -44.59
CA GLY A 300 21.88 5.29 -43.45
C GLY A 300 20.77 5.26 -42.39
N ARG A 301 19.97 4.16 -42.33
CA ARG A 301 18.84 4.02 -41.41
C ARG A 301 19.33 3.87 -39.96
N ARG A 302 18.52 4.38 -39.02
CA ARG A 302 18.73 4.21 -37.58
C ARG A 302 17.59 3.41 -36.99
N ALA A 303 17.91 2.52 -36.07
CA ALA A 303 16.89 1.82 -35.31
C ALA A 303 16.11 2.83 -34.43
N PRO A 304 14.79 2.65 -34.29
CA PRO A 304 13.97 3.39 -33.34
C PRO A 304 14.55 3.30 -31.93
N ALA A 305 14.95 4.43 -31.35
CA ALA A 305 15.45 4.48 -29.98
C ALA A 305 15.12 5.83 -29.33
N THR A 306 14.91 5.80 -28.01
CA THR A 306 14.74 7.02 -27.22
C THR A 306 16.09 7.46 -26.66
N ALA A 307 16.39 8.76 -26.73
CA ALA A 307 17.59 9.30 -26.09
C ALA A 307 17.49 9.17 -24.56
N ILE A 308 18.63 8.97 -23.89
CA ILE A 308 18.69 8.82 -22.43
C ILE A 308 18.01 9.98 -21.69
N GLY A 309 18.16 11.21 -22.19
CA GLY A 309 17.49 12.38 -21.63
C GLY A 309 15.95 12.31 -21.72
N GLY A 310 15.42 11.77 -22.83
CA GLY A 310 13.98 11.56 -23.00
C GLY A 310 13.44 10.45 -22.08
N GLU A 311 14.20 9.36 -21.92
CA GLU A 311 13.90 8.30 -20.95
C GLU A 311 13.83 8.86 -19.52
N ALA A 312 14.84 9.61 -19.10
CA ALA A 312 14.88 10.23 -17.77
C ALA A 312 13.71 11.19 -17.51
N TRP A 313 13.34 11.99 -18.51
CA TRP A 313 12.17 12.89 -18.43
C TRP A 313 10.85 12.13 -18.28
N LEU A 314 10.65 11.05 -19.05
CA LEU A 314 9.45 10.23 -18.94
C LEU A 314 9.33 9.58 -17.56
N LEU A 315 10.44 9.05 -17.02
CA LEU A 315 10.50 8.50 -15.68
C LEU A 315 10.14 9.54 -14.61
N LEU A 316 10.66 10.77 -14.74
CA LEU A 316 10.40 11.87 -13.82
C LEU A 316 8.91 12.21 -13.78
N VAL A 317 8.32 12.43 -14.96
CA VAL A 317 6.89 12.77 -15.08
C VAL A 317 6.03 11.67 -14.47
N LEU A 318 6.30 10.41 -14.77
CA LEU A 318 5.51 9.29 -14.27
C LEU A 318 5.66 9.08 -12.75
N ALA A 319 6.86 9.26 -12.20
CA ALA A 319 7.07 9.23 -10.75
C ALA A 319 6.29 10.34 -10.04
N VAL A 320 6.29 11.56 -10.60
CA VAL A 320 5.54 12.71 -10.06
C VAL A 320 4.03 12.46 -10.12
N ILE A 321 3.49 11.93 -11.23
CA ILE A 321 2.07 11.60 -11.32
C ILE A 321 1.70 10.52 -10.30
N GLY A 322 2.54 9.50 -10.10
CA GLY A 322 2.34 8.48 -9.08
C GLY A 322 2.23 9.08 -7.66
N VAL A 323 3.15 9.97 -7.30
CA VAL A 323 3.09 10.70 -6.01
C VAL A 323 1.86 11.59 -5.91
N ALA A 324 1.52 12.31 -6.98
CA ALA A 324 0.35 13.19 -7.02
C ALA A 324 -0.95 12.40 -6.79
N LEU A 325 -1.11 11.24 -7.44
CA LEU A 325 -2.27 10.37 -7.23
C LEU A 325 -2.36 9.88 -5.77
N ALA A 326 -1.23 9.60 -5.13
CA ALA A 326 -1.20 9.22 -3.72
C ALA A 326 -1.67 10.36 -2.79
N ALA A 327 -1.41 11.62 -3.16
CA ALA A 327 -1.77 12.81 -2.39
C ALA A 327 -3.24 13.22 -2.49
N VAL A 328 -3.98 12.78 -3.51
CA VAL A 328 -5.41 13.06 -3.64
C VAL A 328 -6.20 12.32 -2.55
N ASP A 329 -7.14 12.99 -1.88
CA ASP A 329 -7.99 12.36 -0.86
C ASP A 329 -9.20 11.64 -1.51
N THR A 330 -8.97 10.42 -1.98
CA THR A 330 -9.98 9.56 -2.59
C THR A 330 -9.93 8.14 -2.03
N PRO A 331 -11.04 7.38 -2.09
CA PRO A 331 -11.05 5.99 -1.66
C PRO A 331 -10.00 5.14 -2.39
N VAL A 332 -9.39 4.20 -1.69
CA VAL A 332 -8.33 3.32 -2.23
C VAL A 332 -8.74 2.61 -3.54
N PRO A 333 -9.97 2.05 -3.68
CA PRO A 333 -10.37 1.42 -4.94
C PRO A 333 -10.36 2.39 -6.14
N VAL A 334 -10.74 3.67 -5.92
CA VAL A 334 -10.72 4.70 -6.95
C VAL A 334 -9.28 5.02 -7.36
N LYS A 335 -8.36 5.13 -6.39
CA LYS A 335 -6.93 5.33 -6.68
C LYS A 335 -6.34 4.18 -7.50
N ILE A 336 -6.68 2.94 -7.16
CA ILE A 336 -6.23 1.76 -7.91
C ILE A 336 -6.78 1.81 -9.34
N ALA A 337 -8.07 2.10 -9.51
CA ALA A 337 -8.70 2.20 -10.82
C ALA A 337 -8.07 3.30 -11.71
N VAL A 338 -7.88 4.50 -11.16
CA VAL A 338 -7.20 5.61 -11.85
C VAL A 338 -5.75 5.24 -12.15
N GLY A 339 -5.07 4.57 -11.22
CA GLY A 339 -3.70 4.14 -11.38
C GLY A 339 -3.51 3.14 -12.51
N LEU A 340 -4.35 2.11 -12.56
CA LEU A 340 -4.36 1.13 -13.64
C LEU A 340 -4.76 1.74 -14.98
N SER A 341 -5.71 2.68 -14.98
CA SER A 341 -6.12 3.40 -16.20
C SER A 341 -4.97 4.25 -16.77
N GLY A 342 -4.22 4.94 -15.91
CA GLY A 342 -3.02 5.69 -16.31
C GLY A 342 -1.94 4.78 -16.90
N LEU A 343 -1.70 3.61 -16.30
CA LEU A 343 -0.79 2.61 -16.87
C LEU A 343 -1.30 2.08 -18.21
N ALA A 344 -2.59 1.73 -18.33
CA ALA A 344 -3.15 1.30 -19.60
C ALA A 344 -2.97 2.36 -20.69
N MET A 345 -3.20 3.64 -20.36
CA MET A 345 -2.99 4.76 -21.28
C MET A 345 -1.52 4.92 -21.70
N LEU A 346 -0.57 4.75 -20.78
CA LEU A 346 0.87 4.74 -21.11
C LEU A 346 1.19 3.64 -22.13
N TRP A 347 0.70 2.43 -21.91
CA TRP A 347 0.98 1.29 -22.77
C TRP A 347 0.33 1.43 -24.15
N VAL A 348 -0.96 1.75 -24.21
CA VAL A 348 -1.66 2.02 -25.47
C VAL A 348 -1.00 3.18 -26.22
N GLY A 349 -0.67 4.26 -25.51
CA GLY A 349 0.03 5.42 -26.04
C GLY A 349 1.40 5.07 -26.62
N GLY A 350 2.20 4.26 -25.93
CA GLY A 350 3.52 3.86 -26.43
C GLY A 350 3.48 2.90 -27.62
N PHE A 351 2.49 2.02 -27.70
CA PHE A 351 2.24 1.21 -28.91
C PHE A 351 1.80 2.10 -30.08
N ALA A 352 0.88 3.04 -29.85
CA ALA A 352 0.43 3.98 -30.86
C ALA A 352 1.56 4.92 -31.33
N LEU A 353 2.38 5.41 -30.42
CA LEU A 353 3.51 6.28 -30.72
C LEU A 353 4.55 5.58 -31.60
N TYR A 354 4.82 4.30 -31.34
CA TYR A 354 5.67 3.50 -32.22
C TYR A 354 5.02 3.32 -33.61
N LYS A 355 3.75 2.92 -33.67
CA LYS A 355 3.03 2.70 -34.94
C LYS A 355 2.99 3.93 -35.84
N TYR A 356 2.71 5.10 -35.28
CA TYR A 356 2.45 6.33 -36.06
C TYR A 356 3.65 7.27 -36.17
N ALA A 357 4.57 7.27 -35.21
CA ALA A 357 5.73 8.17 -35.18
C ALA A 357 7.08 7.44 -35.22
N GLY A 358 7.11 6.10 -35.19
CA GLY A 358 8.34 5.32 -35.19
C GLY A 358 9.20 5.49 -33.93
N LEU A 359 8.66 6.06 -32.85
CA LEU A 359 9.40 6.31 -31.61
C LEU A 359 9.25 5.13 -30.65
N MET A 360 10.39 4.51 -30.29
CA MET A 360 10.43 3.37 -29.37
C MET A 360 10.72 3.84 -27.94
N ILE A 361 9.67 4.20 -27.20
CA ILE A 361 9.77 4.56 -25.77
C ILE A 361 9.78 3.32 -24.87
N PRO A 362 10.53 3.32 -23.75
CA PRO A 362 10.43 2.27 -22.76
C PRO A 362 9.06 2.31 -22.05
N LEU A 363 8.52 1.16 -21.69
CA LEU A 363 7.21 1.02 -21.07
C LEU A 363 7.26 0.41 -19.67
N LEU A 364 8.13 -0.57 -19.43
CA LEU A 364 8.21 -1.21 -18.12
C LEU A 364 8.87 -0.28 -17.10
N SER A 365 9.99 0.34 -17.48
CA SER A 365 10.74 1.20 -16.56
C SER A 365 9.91 2.40 -16.06
N PRO A 366 9.15 3.14 -16.90
CA PRO A 366 8.21 4.16 -16.44
C PRO A 366 7.02 3.63 -15.66
N SER A 367 6.52 2.44 -15.98
CA SER A 367 5.46 1.79 -15.20
C SER A 367 5.91 1.51 -13.76
N LEU A 368 7.15 1.04 -13.59
CA LEU A 368 7.76 0.81 -12.28
C LEU A 368 7.99 2.12 -11.52
N ALA A 369 8.48 3.16 -12.18
CA ALA A 369 8.67 4.48 -11.57
C ALA A 369 7.33 5.08 -11.09
N TYR A 370 6.27 4.95 -11.90
CA TYR A 370 4.91 5.34 -11.54
C TYR A 370 4.40 4.61 -10.30
N ALA A 371 4.47 3.28 -10.31
CA ALA A 371 4.00 2.44 -9.20
C ALA A 371 4.80 2.70 -7.91
N PHE A 372 6.12 2.83 -8.02
CA PHE A 372 7.00 3.12 -6.89
C PHE A 372 6.71 4.51 -6.29
N GLY A 373 6.57 5.55 -7.13
CA GLY A 373 6.19 6.89 -6.71
C GLY A 373 4.87 6.91 -5.95
N GLY A 374 3.85 6.20 -6.47
CA GLY A 374 2.56 6.07 -5.80
C GLY A 374 2.62 5.31 -4.48
N ALA A 375 3.29 4.16 -4.43
CA ALA A 375 3.40 3.35 -3.21
C ALA A 375 4.13 4.10 -2.09
N VAL A 376 5.26 4.71 -2.41
CA VAL A 376 6.08 5.44 -1.44
C VAL A 376 5.36 6.72 -1.01
N GLY A 377 4.76 7.45 -1.96
CA GLY A 377 3.89 8.60 -1.66
C GLY A 377 2.79 8.23 -0.67
N ALA A 378 2.09 7.12 -0.88
CA ALA A 378 1.03 6.65 0.01
C ALA A 378 1.53 6.33 1.42
N VAL A 379 2.72 5.73 1.56
CA VAL A 379 3.32 5.45 2.88
C VAL A 379 3.65 6.74 3.63
N PHE A 380 4.29 7.71 2.97
CA PHE A 380 4.70 8.96 3.63
C PHE A 380 3.52 9.87 3.94
N LEU A 381 2.62 10.09 2.97
CA LEU A 381 1.43 10.93 3.15
C LEU A 381 0.44 10.30 4.14
N GLY A 382 0.29 8.97 4.13
CA GLY A 382 -0.56 8.26 5.09
C GLY A 382 -0.08 8.34 6.55
N ARG A 383 1.21 8.61 6.80
CA ARG A 383 1.72 8.82 8.17
C ARG A 383 1.20 10.12 8.79
N ARG A 384 0.91 11.14 7.98
CA ARG A 384 0.37 12.44 8.43
C ARG A 384 -1.02 12.27 9.04
N GLU A 385 -1.89 11.60 8.31
CA GLU A 385 -3.25 11.25 8.73
C GLU A 385 -3.24 10.54 10.09
N ARG A 386 -2.41 9.52 10.23
CA ARG A 386 -2.29 8.71 11.45
C ARG A 386 -1.68 9.47 12.63
N ARG A 387 -0.75 10.40 12.38
CA ARG A 387 -0.18 11.24 13.44
C ARG A 387 -1.20 12.27 13.92
N ARG A 388 -1.94 12.91 13.01
CA ARG A 388 -3.00 13.87 13.34
C ARG A 388 -4.09 13.21 14.19
N LYS A 389 -4.59 12.05 13.76
CA LYS A 389 -5.60 11.29 14.53
C LYS A 389 -5.10 10.90 15.93
N ARG A 390 -3.85 10.46 16.05
CA ARG A 390 -3.24 10.13 17.35
C ARG A 390 -3.07 11.35 18.25
N PHE A 391 -2.62 12.47 17.70
CA PHE A 391 -2.48 13.72 18.44
C PHE A 391 -3.84 14.20 18.98
N ILE A 392 -4.87 14.22 18.12
CA ILE A 392 -6.23 14.56 18.53
C ILE A 392 -6.70 13.62 19.65
N ARG A 393 -6.56 12.29 19.48
CA ARG A 393 -6.92 11.32 20.51
C ARG A 393 -6.22 11.60 21.84
N GLN A 394 -4.89 11.78 21.83
CA GLN A 394 -4.12 12.05 23.05
C GLN A 394 -4.46 13.40 23.70
N ALA A 395 -4.71 14.44 22.90
CA ALA A 395 -5.08 15.75 23.40
C ALA A 395 -6.46 15.74 24.07
N PHE A 396 -7.46 15.08 23.46
CA PHE A 396 -8.82 15.03 23.99
C PHE A 396 -9.02 14.01 25.12
N SER A 397 -8.22 12.93 25.19
CA SER A 397 -8.28 11.95 26.30
C SER A 397 -7.93 12.51 27.68
N ARG A 398 -7.37 13.73 27.77
CA ARG A 398 -7.13 14.42 29.03
C ARG A 398 -8.33 15.22 29.54
N PHE A 399 -9.32 15.45 28.69
CA PHE A 399 -10.47 16.30 28.99
C PHE A 399 -11.81 15.55 28.89
N LEU A 400 -11.82 14.38 28.25
CA LEU A 400 -13.01 13.56 28.02
C LEU A 400 -12.68 12.10 28.30
N SER A 401 -13.68 11.33 28.76
CA SER A 401 -13.51 9.90 29.00
C SER A 401 -13.10 9.16 27.71
N PRO A 402 -12.33 8.07 27.79
CA PRO A 402 -11.90 7.31 26.61
C PRO A 402 -13.06 6.84 25.72
N GLY A 403 -14.21 6.52 26.33
CA GLY A 403 -15.44 6.15 25.62
C GLY A 403 -15.97 7.29 24.75
N VAL A 404 -16.03 8.51 25.30
CA VAL A 404 -16.49 9.71 24.57
C VAL A 404 -15.52 10.08 23.45
N VAL A 405 -14.19 10.04 23.72
CA VAL A 405 -13.17 10.33 22.68
C VAL A 405 -13.23 9.33 21.53
N LYS A 406 -13.46 8.05 21.82
CA LYS A 406 -13.59 7.01 20.78
C LYS A 406 -14.80 7.29 19.90
N GLN A 407 -15.97 7.53 20.50
CA GLN A 407 -17.19 7.86 19.76
C GLN A 407 -17.02 9.12 18.90
N LEU A 408 -16.30 10.12 19.41
CA LEU A 408 -16.01 11.37 18.70
C LEU A 408 -15.17 11.16 17.43
N ILE A 409 -14.20 10.25 17.49
CA ILE A 409 -13.31 9.94 16.36
C ILE A 409 -14.03 9.09 15.32
N ASP A 410 -14.82 8.13 15.77
CA ASP A 410 -15.51 7.17 14.92
C ASP A 410 -16.72 7.83 14.22
N GLU A 411 -17.44 8.71 14.91
CA GLU A 411 -18.66 9.37 14.42
C GLU A 411 -18.67 10.88 14.75
N PRO A 412 -17.92 11.72 14.01
CA PRO A 412 -17.84 13.15 14.28
C PRO A 412 -19.19 13.87 14.21
N ASN A 413 -20.14 13.35 13.44
CA ASN A 413 -21.47 13.97 13.29
C ASN A 413 -22.36 13.83 14.54
N ARG A 414 -22.01 12.95 15.50
CA ARG A 414 -22.71 12.86 16.79
C ARG A 414 -22.36 13.97 17.78
N LEU A 415 -21.50 14.93 17.37
CA LEU A 415 -21.21 16.18 18.09
C LEU A 415 -22.38 17.17 18.16
N SER A 416 -23.48 16.92 17.45
CA SER A 416 -24.64 17.81 17.52
C SER A 416 -25.28 17.79 18.91
N LEU A 417 -25.73 18.97 19.37
CA LEU A 417 -26.56 19.09 20.57
C LEU A 417 -27.77 18.16 20.47
N GLY A 418 -28.05 17.46 21.56
CA GLY A 418 -29.10 16.46 21.60
C GLY A 418 -28.76 15.38 22.62
N GLY A 419 -29.77 14.63 23.03
CA GLY A 419 -29.61 13.53 23.93
C GLY A 419 -30.66 12.45 23.67
N GLU A 420 -30.34 11.26 24.11
CA GLU A 420 -31.21 10.09 24.00
C GLU A 420 -31.59 9.62 25.40
N ARG A 421 -32.84 9.16 25.54
CA ARG A 421 -33.33 8.61 26.79
C ARG A 421 -32.73 7.21 26.96
N ARG A 422 -31.83 7.05 27.92
CA ARG A 422 -31.14 5.79 28.23
C ARG A 422 -31.28 5.46 29.72
N GLU A 423 -31.31 4.17 30.01
CA GLU A 423 -31.13 3.70 31.38
C GLU A 423 -29.65 3.81 31.74
N VAL A 424 -29.35 4.46 32.86
CA VAL A 424 -27.98 4.69 33.33
C VAL A 424 -27.91 4.44 34.83
N THR A 425 -26.73 4.10 35.32
CA THR A 425 -26.44 4.09 36.76
C THR A 425 -25.50 5.24 37.08
N TYR A 426 -25.90 6.10 38.01
CA TYR A 426 -25.15 7.26 38.43
C TYR A 426 -24.52 7.04 39.81
N ILE A 427 -23.27 7.48 39.95
CA ILE A 427 -22.53 7.56 41.20
C ILE A 427 -22.25 9.02 41.50
N PHE A 428 -22.58 9.45 42.71
CA PHE A 428 -22.15 10.71 43.29
C PHE A 428 -21.28 10.45 44.50
N THR A 429 -20.18 11.18 44.64
CA THR A 429 -19.34 11.15 45.83
C THR A 429 -19.18 12.52 46.47
N ASP A 430 -18.86 12.55 47.75
CA ASP A 430 -18.50 13.76 48.50
C ASP A 430 -17.69 13.39 49.74
N ILE A 431 -16.68 14.18 50.10
CA ILE A 431 -15.85 13.92 51.28
C ILE A 431 -16.47 14.60 52.50
N ALA A 432 -16.72 13.82 53.54
CA ALA A 432 -17.29 14.33 54.77
C ALA A 432 -16.37 15.42 55.38
N ALA A 433 -16.97 16.58 55.69
CA ALA A 433 -16.29 17.73 56.28
C ALA A 433 -15.12 18.31 55.44
N PHE A 434 -15.11 18.12 54.13
CA PHE A 434 -14.05 18.64 53.25
C PHE A 434 -13.89 20.15 53.32
N THR A 435 -14.98 20.94 53.38
CA THR A 435 -14.89 22.40 53.52
C THR A 435 -14.05 22.81 54.74
N SER A 436 -14.28 22.18 55.89
CA SER A 436 -13.49 22.42 57.11
C SER A 436 -12.02 22.03 56.93
N LEU A 437 -11.72 21.01 56.13
CA LEU A 437 -10.36 20.61 55.80
C LEU A 437 -9.67 21.67 54.93
N THR A 438 -10.37 22.21 53.93
CA THR A 438 -9.83 23.26 53.04
C THR A 438 -9.55 24.58 53.74
N GLU A 439 -10.30 24.92 54.79
CA GLU A 439 -10.08 26.13 55.59
C GLU A 439 -8.86 26.02 56.51
N ARG A 440 -8.43 24.80 56.84
CA ARG A 440 -7.33 24.53 57.80
C ARG A 440 -5.99 24.22 57.14
N LEU A 441 -6.00 23.60 55.96
CA LEU A 441 -4.78 23.19 55.27
C LEU A 441 -4.22 24.31 54.38
N ASP A 442 -2.89 24.40 54.32
CA ASP A 442 -2.21 25.26 53.34
C ASP A 442 -2.47 24.77 51.90
N PRO A 443 -2.74 25.66 50.93
CA PRO A 443 -2.96 25.29 49.54
C PRO A 443 -1.87 24.41 48.92
N ALA A 444 -0.60 24.58 49.34
CA ALA A 444 0.52 23.78 48.86
C ALA A 444 0.46 22.31 49.31
N VAL A 445 -0.26 22.02 50.40
CA VAL A 445 -0.50 20.66 50.91
C VAL A 445 -1.84 20.14 50.39
N LEU A 446 -2.87 20.98 50.38
CA LEU A 446 -4.22 20.61 49.95
C LEU A 446 -4.28 20.19 48.48
N LEU A 447 -3.62 20.92 47.58
CA LEU A 447 -3.72 20.65 46.14
C LEU A 447 -3.13 19.29 45.74
N PRO A 448 -1.88 18.92 46.13
CA PRO A 448 -1.35 17.59 45.84
C PRO A 448 -2.18 16.46 46.47
N LEU A 449 -2.67 16.68 47.70
CA LEU A 449 -3.51 15.74 48.42
C LEU A 449 -4.82 15.47 47.67
N LEU A 450 -5.55 16.52 47.32
CA LEU A 450 -6.82 16.43 46.59
C LEU A 450 -6.61 15.82 45.21
N ASN A 451 -5.57 16.23 44.48
CA ASN A 451 -5.28 15.67 43.16
C ASN A 451 -4.96 14.17 43.22
N THR A 452 -4.24 13.72 44.26
CA THR A 452 -3.94 12.28 44.44
C THR A 452 -5.20 11.48 44.73
N TYR A 453 -6.08 12.00 45.59
CA TYR A 453 -7.37 11.39 45.87
C TYR A 453 -8.26 11.33 44.62
N LEU A 454 -8.44 12.46 43.92
CA LEU A 454 -9.27 12.55 42.72
C LEU A 454 -8.74 11.66 41.60
N ASP A 455 -7.42 11.57 41.41
CA ASP A 455 -6.80 10.69 40.41
C ASP A 455 -7.09 9.22 40.71
N GLY A 456 -6.98 8.80 41.98
CA GLY A 456 -7.35 7.45 42.41
C GLY A 456 -8.82 7.12 42.17
N MET A 457 -9.72 8.03 42.55
CA MET A 457 -11.17 7.89 42.34
C MET A 457 -11.53 7.82 40.85
N CYS A 458 -10.95 8.71 40.03
CA CYS A 458 -11.15 8.72 38.58
C CYS A 458 -10.63 7.44 37.92
N ARG A 459 -9.47 6.94 38.37
CA ARG A 459 -8.90 5.69 37.84
C ARG A 459 -9.83 4.51 38.09
N ILE A 460 -10.38 4.38 39.30
CA ILE A 460 -11.33 3.31 39.65
C ILE A 460 -12.56 3.39 38.73
N VAL A 461 -13.15 4.58 38.54
CA VAL A 461 -14.27 4.76 37.61
C VAL A 461 -13.92 4.25 36.20
N LEU A 462 -12.74 4.60 35.69
CA LEU A 462 -12.31 4.20 34.35
C LEU A 462 -12.00 2.70 34.25
N ASP A 463 -11.42 2.08 35.28
CA ASP A 463 -11.11 0.66 35.34
C ASP A 463 -12.39 -0.19 35.33
N HIS A 464 -13.47 0.31 35.93
CA HIS A 464 -14.82 -0.25 35.85
C HIS A 464 -15.61 0.16 34.60
N GLN A 465 -14.95 0.79 33.61
CA GLN A 465 -15.54 1.23 32.35
C GLN A 465 -16.65 2.29 32.49
N GLY A 466 -16.63 3.05 33.59
CA GLY A 466 -17.51 4.18 33.80
C GLY A 466 -17.10 5.42 32.99
N THR A 467 -18.06 6.32 32.79
CA THR A 467 -17.84 7.64 32.22
C THR A 467 -17.82 8.67 33.34
N ILE A 468 -16.70 9.36 33.51
CA ILE A 468 -16.61 10.52 34.40
C ILE A 468 -17.45 11.65 33.76
N ASP A 469 -18.47 12.09 34.49
CA ASP A 469 -19.34 13.21 34.09
C ASP A 469 -18.61 14.53 34.35
N LYS A 470 -18.23 14.75 35.62
CA LYS A 470 -17.50 15.93 36.07
C LYS A 470 -16.93 15.74 37.47
N ILE A 471 -15.98 16.60 37.80
CA ILE A 471 -15.43 16.77 39.15
C ILE A 471 -15.96 18.10 39.69
N VAL A 472 -16.53 18.11 40.89
CA VAL A 472 -17.09 19.31 41.53
C VAL A 472 -16.50 19.45 42.92
N GLY A 473 -15.46 20.29 43.06
CA GLY A 473 -14.71 20.37 44.31
C GLY A 473 -13.99 19.05 44.61
N ASP A 474 -14.43 18.37 45.66
CA ASP A 474 -13.96 17.05 46.11
C ASP A 474 -14.83 15.88 45.61
N ALA A 475 -15.94 16.16 44.93
CA ALA A 475 -16.85 15.17 44.39
C ALA A 475 -16.39 14.65 43.01
N VAL A 476 -16.42 13.32 42.83
CA VAL A 476 -16.33 12.65 41.54
C VAL A 476 -17.73 12.17 41.15
N ILE A 477 -18.24 12.67 40.03
CA ILE A 477 -19.55 12.28 39.50
C ILE A 477 -19.30 11.43 38.25
N ALA A 478 -19.89 10.25 38.23
CA ALA A 478 -19.72 9.29 37.14
C ALA A 478 -21.02 8.58 36.82
N PHE A 479 -21.12 8.05 35.60
CA PHE A 479 -22.23 7.23 35.17
C PHE A 479 -21.80 6.07 34.28
N PHE A 480 -22.68 5.07 34.22
CA PHE A 480 -22.50 3.81 33.49
C PHE A 480 -23.73 3.59 32.59
N GLY A 481 -23.56 2.90 31.47
CA GLY A 481 -24.61 2.69 30.45
C GLY A 481 -24.53 3.64 29.25
N ALA A 482 -23.58 4.58 29.24
CA ALA A 482 -23.29 5.46 28.10
C ALA A 482 -21.84 5.99 28.15
N PRO A 483 -21.22 6.35 27.00
CA PRO A 483 -21.77 6.32 25.64
C PRO A 483 -21.86 4.93 25.01
N ALA A 484 -21.09 3.96 25.51
CA ALA A 484 -21.20 2.57 25.09
C ALA A 484 -22.42 1.90 25.75
N ASP A 485 -23.05 0.97 25.05
CA ASP A 485 -24.11 0.14 25.62
C ASP A 485 -23.50 -0.86 26.61
N GLN A 486 -23.94 -0.81 27.87
CA GLN A 486 -23.46 -1.67 28.96
C GLN A 486 -24.68 -2.27 29.69
N PRO A 487 -25.23 -3.41 29.28
CA PRO A 487 -26.43 -3.99 29.90
C PRO A 487 -26.29 -4.31 31.41
N ASP A 488 -25.05 -4.53 31.84
CA ASP A 488 -24.60 -4.82 33.21
C ASP A 488 -24.16 -3.57 33.99
N HIS A 489 -24.47 -2.37 33.48
CA HIS A 489 -24.09 -1.10 34.09
C HIS A 489 -24.44 -0.93 35.59
N PRO A 490 -25.54 -1.50 36.15
CA PRO A 490 -25.77 -1.44 37.60
C PRO A 490 -24.75 -2.24 38.40
N ALA A 491 -24.33 -3.41 37.91
CA ALA A 491 -23.34 -4.25 38.57
C ALA A 491 -21.93 -3.63 38.50
N LEU A 492 -21.55 -3.08 37.35
CA LEU A 492 -20.30 -2.34 37.18
C LEU A 492 -20.22 -1.13 38.10
N ALA A 493 -21.30 -0.34 38.17
CA ALA A 493 -21.38 0.80 39.07
C ALA A 493 -21.31 0.39 40.55
N MET A 494 -21.91 -0.75 40.91
CA MET A 494 -21.85 -1.28 42.27
C MET A 494 -20.43 -1.71 42.65
N ALA A 495 -19.76 -2.46 41.78
CA ALA A 495 -18.37 -2.86 41.99
C ALA A 495 -17.44 -1.63 42.10
N CYS A 496 -17.65 -0.64 41.23
CA CYS A 496 -16.96 0.65 41.29
C CYS A 496 -17.21 1.37 42.62
N ALA A 497 -18.45 1.46 43.10
CA ALA A 497 -18.77 2.14 44.35
C ALA A 497 -18.10 1.46 45.56
N LEU A 498 -18.09 0.13 45.61
CA LEU A 498 -17.42 -0.64 46.67
C LEU A 498 -15.89 -0.44 46.63
N GLU A 499 -15.29 -0.43 45.44
CA GLU A 499 -13.85 -0.19 45.31
C GLU A 499 -13.47 1.26 45.64
N MET A 500 -14.29 2.24 45.23
CA MET A 500 -14.11 3.65 45.59
C MET A 500 -14.17 3.85 47.11
N ASP A 501 -15.12 3.21 47.80
CA ASP A 501 -15.24 3.25 49.26
C ASP A 501 -14.05 2.57 49.95
N ALA A 502 -13.59 1.42 49.47
CA ALA A 502 -12.40 0.75 49.99
C ALA A 502 -11.14 1.61 49.81
N PHE A 503 -10.93 2.18 48.62
CA PHE A 503 -9.84 3.11 48.34
C PHE A 503 -9.91 4.35 49.24
N ALA A 504 -11.09 4.98 49.34
CA ALA A 504 -11.28 6.19 50.14
C ALA A 504 -11.04 5.94 51.63
N ARG A 505 -11.46 4.79 52.17
CA ARG A 505 -11.16 4.40 53.56
C ARG A 505 -9.66 4.20 53.78
N GLY A 506 -8.99 3.50 52.87
CA GLY A 506 -7.53 3.33 52.93
C GLY A 506 -6.79 4.66 52.87
N PHE A 507 -7.17 5.52 51.92
CA PHE A 507 -6.59 6.85 51.77
C PHE A 507 -6.82 7.71 53.02
N SER A 508 -8.06 7.77 53.53
CA SER A 508 -8.40 8.49 54.75
C SER A 508 -7.57 8.01 55.94
N ALA A 509 -7.42 6.70 56.13
CA ALA A 509 -6.61 6.13 57.21
C ALA A 509 -5.12 6.50 57.09
N GLU A 510 -4.55 6.44 55.88
CA GLU A 510 -3.17 6.85 55.63
C GLU A 510 -2.95 8.34 55.95
N GLN A 511 -3.87 9.21 55.53
CA GLN A 511 -3.77 10.64 55.79
C GLN A 511 -3.95 10.96 57.27
N GLN A 512 -4.85 10.27 57.97
CA GLN A 512 -5.02 10.40 59.43
C GLN A 512 -3.74 9.98 60.17
N ALA A 513 -3.09 8.89 59.74
CA ALA A 513 -1.80 8.49 60.29
C ALA A 513 -0.68 9.52 60.02
N ALA A 514 -0.79 10.29 58.94
CA ALA A 514 0.08 11.41 58.61
C ALA A 514 -0.31 12.74 59.31
N GLY A 515 -1.32 12.74 60.19
CA GLY A 515 -1.78 13.91 60.95
C GLY A 515 -2.74 14.83 60.19
N ILE A 516 -3.29 14.38 59.07
CA ILE A 516 -4.29 15.10 58.27
C ILE A 516 -5.66 14.49 58.53
N ASP A 517 -6.60 15.28 59.06
CA ASP A 517 -7.98 14.87 59.33
C ASP A 517 -8.81 14.78 58.03
N PHE A 518 -8.51 13.75 57.22
CA PHE A 518 -9.20 13.49 55.97
C PHE A 518 -10.47 12.67 56.25
N GLY A 519 -11.63 13.22 55.91
CA GLY A 519 -12.93 12.59 56.14
C GLY A 519 -13.18 11.34 55.29
N HIS A 520 -14.17 10.55 55.68
CA HIS A 520 -14.66 9.44 54.86
C HIS A 520 -15.41 9.96 53.64
N THR A 521 -15.45 9.18 52.57
CA THR A 521 -16.22 9.49 51.37
C THR A 521 -17.63 8.93 51.48
N ARG A 522 -18.62 9.75 51.15
CA ARG A 522 -20.02 9.36 51.01
C ARG A 522 -20.31 9.09 49.55
N ILE A 523 -21.07 8.04 49.27
CA ILE A 523 -21.36 7.57 47.91
C ILE A 523 -22.87 7.31 47.77
N GLY A 524 -23.46 7.88 46.73
CA GLY A 524 -24.86 7.65 46.35
C GLY A 524 -24.95 6.97 45.00
N VAL A 525 -25.69 5.86 44.92
CA VAL A 525 -25.85 5.11 43.66
C VAL A 525 -27.32 4.93 43.31
N ASN A 526 -27.69 5.32 42.09
CA ASN A 526 -29.07 5.17 41.60
C ASN A 526 -29.09 4.79 40.13
N THR A 527 -30.04 3.93 39.76
CA THR A 527 -30.26 3.45 38.39
C THR A 527 -31.63 3.90 37.90
N GLY A 528 -31.71 4.31 36.64
CA GLY A 528 -32.97 4.63 35.98
C GLY A 528 -32.78 5.42 34.69
N PHE A 529 -33.88 5.86 34.10
CA PHE A 529 -33.84 6.57 32.82
C PHE A 529 -33.44 8.03 32.98
N ALA A 530 -32.42 8.46 32.26
CA ALA A 530 -32.00 9.84 32.09
C ALA A 530 -31.85 10.18 30.60
N VAL A 531 -31.83 11.46 30.26
CA VAL A 531 -31.47 11.92 28.93
C VAL A 531 -29.96 12.13 28.91
N VAL A 532 -29.23 11.30 28.17
CA VAL A 532 -27.76 11.36 28.04
C VAL A 532 -27.40 11.99 26.70
N GLY A 533 -26.46 12.92 26.68
CA GLY A 533 -26.03 13.54 25.43
C GLY A 533 -25.16 14.77 25.62
N ASN A 534 -24.98 15.51 24.52
CA ASN A 534 -24.24 16.78 24.53
C ASN A 534 -25.21 17.92 24.86
N PHE A 535 -25.00 18.56 26.01
CA PHE A 535 -25.80 19.68 26.50
C PHE A 535 -24.97 20.96 26.58
N GLY A 536 -25.54 22.10 26.20
CA GLY A 536 -24.84 23.40 26.20
C GLY A 536 -25.21 24.28 25.00
N GLY A 537 -24.24 25.04 24.50
CA GLY A 537 -24.36 25.91 23.33
C GLY A 537 -23.27 25.64 22.28
N GLU A 538 -23.26 26.41 21.20
CA GLU A 538 -22.30 26.19 20.08
C GLU A 538 -20.82 26.32 20.48
N SER A 539 -20.52 27.11 21.52
CA SER A 539 -19.15 27.37 21.97
C SER A 539 -18.64 26.41 23.06
N PHE A 540 -19.56 25.76 23.79
CA PHE A 540 -19.24 24.86 24.90
C PHE A 540 -20.41 23.90 25.11
N PHE A 541 -20.12 22.61 25.13
CA PHE A 541 -21.07 21.55 25.45
C PHE A 541 -20.39 20.50 26.33
N ASP A 542 -21.16 19.93 27.25
CA ASP A 542 -20.75 18.84 28.12
C ASP A 542 -21.51 17.57 27.74
N TYR A 543 -20.80 16.46 27.63
CA TYR A 543 -21.43 15.14 27.52
C TYR A 543 -21.81 14.66 28.92
N THR A 544 -23.08 14.75 29.26
CA THR A 544 -23.61 14.49 30.61
C THR A 544 -24.99 13.83 30.52
N ALA A 545 -25.59 13.49 31.65
CA ALA A 545 -26.99 13.08 31.71
C ALA A 545 -27.81 13.99 32.61
N HIS A 546 -29.08 14.17 32.22
CA HIS A 546 -30.05 14.94 32.97
C HIS A 546 -31.31 14.12 33.22
N GLY A 547 -31.82 14.16 34.45
CA GLY A 547 -33.04 13.49 34.83
C GLY A 547 -33.19 13.34 36.34
N ASP A 548 -34.38 12.92 36.75
CA ASP A 548 -34.68 12.64 38.16
C ASP A 548 -33.79 11.52 38.74
N THR A 549 -33.35 10.58 37.91
CA THR A 549 -32.38 9.54 38.29
C THR A 549 -31.06 10.12 38.80
N VAL A 550 -30.53 11.14 38.11
CA VAL A 550 -29.25 11.80 38.47
C VAL A 550 -29.40 12.55 39.80
N ASN A 551 -30.49 13.31 39.95
CA ASN A 551 -30.79 14.03 41.18
C ASN A 551 -31.02 13.09 42.37
N THR A 552 -31.58 11.91 42.13
CA THR A 552 -31.80 10.90 43.17
C THR A 552 -30.47 10.32 43.66
N ALA A 553 -29.50 10.04 42.78
CA ALA A 553 -28.16 9.59 43.18
C ALA A 553 -27.46 10.63 44.09
N ALA A 554 -27.50 11.91 43.69
CA ALA A 554 -26.95 13.01 44.51
C ALA A 554 -27.62 13.11 45.89
N ARG A 555 -28.94 12.90 45.96
CA ARG A 555 -29.65 12.88 47.24
C ARG A 555 -29.24 11.67 48.08
N LEU A 556 -29.10 10.48 47.51
CA LEU A 556 -28.64 9.29 48.24
C LEU A 556 -27.25 9.48 48.84
N GLU A 557 -26.33 10.12 48.11
CA GLU A 557 -25.03 10.53 48.65
C GLU A 557 -25.23 11.39 49.90
N SER A 558 -25.99 12.49 49.77
CA SER A 558 -26.13 13.49 50.84
C SER A 558 -26.75 12.91 52.12
N VAL A 559 -27.60 11.90 51.98
CA VAL A 559 -28.33 11.28 53.08
C VAL A 559 -27.44 10.39 53.96
N ASN A 560 -26.33 9.89 53.43
CA ASN A 560 -25.31 9.19 54.22
C ASN A 560 -24.89 9.97 55.48
N LYS A 561 -24.85 11.31 55.44
CA LYS A 561 -24.56 12.16 56.60
C LYS A 561 -25.54 11.93 57.77
N HIS A 562 -26.80 11.70 57.46
CA HIS A 562 -27.87 11.55 58.45
C HIS A 562 -27.95 10.11 58.97
N LEU A 563 -27.70 9.15 58.08
CA LEU A 563 -27.74 7.72 58.38
C LEU A 563 -26.47 7.20 59.05
N GLY A 564 -25.33 7.86 58.80
CA GLY A 564 -24.01 7.44 59.24
C GLY A 564 -23.37 6.32 58.38
N THR A 565 -24.00 5.96 57.27
CA THR A 565 -23.50 5.02 56.25
C THR A 565 -22.47 5.70 55.34
N THR A 566 -21.63 4.93 54.63
CA THR A 566 -20.74 5.51 53.59
C THR A 566 -21.32 5.35 52.19
N ILE A 567 -22.10 4.29 51.93
CA ILE A 567 -22.73 4.06 50.63
C ILE A 567 -24.24 3.90 50.82
N CYS A 568 -25.03 4.62 50.01
CA CYS A 568 -26.49 4.49 49.98
C CYS A 568 -26.95 4.27 48.54
N VAL A 569 -27.72 3.19 48.34
CA VAL A 569 -28.10 2.70 47.03
C VAL A 569 -29.62 2.56 46.94
N SER A 570 -30.18 2.91 45.78
CA SER A 570 -31.60 2.71 45.49
C SER A 570 -31.97 1.23 45.41
N GLY A 571 -33.21 0.89 45.80
CA GLY A 571 -33.70 -0.48 45.72
C GLY A 571 -33.76 -1.04 44.30
N PHE A 572 -34.00 -0.18 43.30
CA PHE A 572 -33.95 -0.62 41.91
C PHE A 572 -32.53 -1.05 41.51
N THR A 573 -31.50 -0.25 41.85
CA THR A 573 -30.10 -0.65 41.62
C THR A 573 -29.75 -1.94 42.36
N ALA A 574 -30.12 -2.07 43.64
CA ALA A 574 -29.85 -3.27 44.43
C ALA A 574 -30.49 -4.52 43.81
N SER A 575 -31.72 -4.42 43.30
CA SER A 575 -32.40 -5.53 42.62
C SER A 575 -31.70 -6.02 41.34
N ARG A 576 -30.82 -5.19 40.76
CA ARG A 576 -30.04 -5.49 39.55
C ARG A 576 -28.64 -6.02 39.86
N CYS A 577 -28.28 -6.17 41.13
CA CYS A 577 -26.97 -6.64 41.61
C CYS A 577 -27.13 -7.85 42.54
N PRO A 578 -27.60 -9.01 42.06
CA PRO A 578 -27.91 -10.16 42.90
C PRO A 578 -26.68 -10.75 43.64
N ASP A 579 -25.48 -10.53 43.11
CA ASP A 579 -24.23 -11.03 43.69
C ASP A 579 -23.67 -10.12 44.81
N THR A 580 -24.30 -8.97 45.06
CA THR A 580 -23.91 -8.03 46.12
C THR A 580 -24.76 -8.24 47.36
N HIS A 581 -24.12 -8.29 48.52
CA HIS A 581 -24.84 -8.34 49.80
C HIS A 581 -25.29 -6.94 50.20
N PHE A 582 -26.52 -6.83 50.70
CA PHE A 582 -27.11 -5.55 51.07
C PHE A 582 -27.67 -5.58 52.48
N ARG A 583 -27.43 -4.50 53.22
CA ARG A 583 -28.10 -4.17 54.46
C ARG A 583 -29.24 -3.20 54.19
N PRO A 584 -30.49 -3.50 54.59
CA PRO A 584 -31.60 -2.59 54.38
C PRO A 584 -31.50 -1.37 55.30
N ILE A 585 -31.65 -0.18 54.71
CA ILE A 585 -31.66 1.09 55.44
C ILE A 585 -33.10 1.49 55.78
N GLY A 586 -34.00 1.37 54.81
CA GLY A 586 -35.38 1.83 54.96
C GLY A 586 -35.97 2.38 53.67
N VAL A 587 -37.22 2.84 53.80
CA VAL A 587 -37.93 3.58 52.75
C VAL A 587 -37.73 5.06 53.01
N LEU A 588 -36.79 5.68 52.30
CA LEU A 588 -36.44 7.09 52.48
C LEU A 588 -37.36 7.97 51.63
N VAL A 589 -38.04 8.91 52.28
CA VAL A 589 -38.69 10.02 51.59
C VAL A 589 -37.67 11.13 51.47
N LEU A 590 -36.99 11.16 50.32
CA LEU A 590 -35.94 12.14 50.02
C LEU A 590 -36.53 13.54 49.89
N LYS A 591 -35.73 14.57 50.24
CA LYS A 591 -36.14 15.98 50.15
C LYS A 591 -36.77 16.31 48.78
N GLY A 592 -37.98 16.84 48.80
CA GLY A 592 -38.72 17.22 47.59
C GLY A 592 -39.31 16.05 46.79
N LYS A 593 -39.40 14.85 47.37
CA LYS A 593 -40.18 13.73 46.83
C LYS A 593 -41.34 13.38 47.76
N THR A 594 -42.45 12.92 47.18
CA THR A 594 -43.63 12.42 47.91
C THR A 594 -43.64 10.90 48.03
N GLU A 595 -42.95 10.21 47.12
CA GLU A 595 -42.83 8.75 47.13
C GLU A 595 -41.58 8.32 47.89
N GLY A 596 -41.73 7.30 48.73
CA GLY A 596 -40.63 6.69 49.46
C GLY A 596 -39.81 5.78 48.55
N LEU A 597 -38.49 5.92 48.62
CA LEU A 597 -37.53 5.10 47.90
C LEU A 597 -36.95 4.05 48.85
N GLN A 598 -37.11 2.77 48.52
CA GLN A 598 -36.40 1.73 49.26
C GLN A 598 -34.90 1.89 49.04
N THR A 599 -34.11 1.80 50.11
CA THR A 599 -32.67 2.02 50.06
C THR A 599 -31.91 0.98 50.87
N PHE A 600 -30.68 0.76 50.44
CA PHE A 600 -29.80 -0.26 50.95
C PHE A 600 -28.38 0.27 51.05
N GLU A 601 -27.63 -0.28 51.99
CA GLU A 601 -26.19 -0.14 52.07
C GLU A 601 -25.55 -1.43 51.54
N PRO A 602 -24.71 -1.37 50.49
CA PRO A 602 -23.97 -2.52 50.03
C PRO A 602 -22.87 -2.89 51.03
N LEU A 603 -22.66 -4.18 51.22
CA LEU A 603 -21.69 -4.73 52.16
C LEU A 603 -20.59 -5.49 51.42
N SER A 604 -19.38 -5.44 51.97
CA SER A 604 -18.32 -6.39 51.60
C SER A 604 -18.72 -7.80 52.05
N PRO A 605 -18.19 -8.87 51.42
CA PRO A 605 -18.44 -10.24 51.85
C PRO A 605 -18.13 -10.49 53.34
N GLU A 606 -17.08 -9.85 53.85
CA GLU A 606 -16.68 -9.93 55.26
C GLU A 606 -17.70 -9.25 56.18
N ALA A 607 -18.16 -8.04 55.83
CA ALA A 607 -19.16 -7.32 56.60
C ALA A 607 -20.51 -8.04 56.58
N ALA A 608 -20.88 -8.64 55.43
CA ALA A 608 -22.11 -9.42 55.28
C ALA A 608 -22.14 -10.67 56.16
N ALA A 609 -20.97 -11.31 56.37
CA ALA A 609 -20.84 -12.49 57.22
C ALA A 609 -20.67 -12.17 58.73
N SER A 610 -20.65 -10.89 59.11
CA SER A 610 -20.43 -10.49 60.50
C SER A 610 -21.65 -10.74 61.40
N ALA A 611 -21.39 -11.03 62.68
CA ALA A 611 -22.44 -11.19 63.69
C ALA A 611 -23.27 -9.90 63.85
N ASN A 612 -22.62 -8.73 63.75
CA ASN A 612 -23.30 -7.43 63.76
C ASN A 612 -24.36 -7.33 62.65
N THR A 613 -24.00 -7.66 61.40
CA THR A 613 -24.95 -7.61 60.28
C THR A 613 -26.12 -8.58 60.48
N ALA A 614 -25.86 -9.80 60.98
CA ALA A 614 -26.92 -10.77 61.27
C ALA A 614 -27.90 -10.24 62.33
N ALA A 615 -27.38 -9.71 63.45
CA ALA A 615 -28.19 -9.12 64.52
C ALA A 615 -28.96 -7.87 64.06
N TYR A 616 -28.33 -7.04 63.22
CA TYR A 616 -28.99 -5.89 62.59
C TYR A 616 -30.18 -6.33 61.72
N LEU A 617 -30.03 -7.38 60.91
CA LEU A 617 -31.10 -7.86 60.03
C LEU A 617 -32.29 -8.40 60.83
N GLU A 618 -32.05 -9.09 61.95
CA GLU A 618 -33.10 -9.54 62.87
C GLU A 618 -33.83 -8.34 63.50
N ALA A 619 -33.08 -7.35 64.02
CA ALA A 619 -33.65 -6.13 64.57
C ALA A 619 -34.45 -5.32 63.52
N TYR A 620 -33.95 -5.29 62.28
CA TYR A 620 -34.61 -4.61 61.17
C TYR A 620 -35.92 -5.29 60.77
N GLU A 621 -35.99 -6.62 60.74
CA GLU A 621 -37.24 -7.35 60.46
C GLU A 621 -38.28 -7.13 61.57
N LEU A 622 -37.88 -7.05 62.84
CA LEU A 622 -38.77 -6.64 63.93
C LEU A 622 -39.30 -5.22 63.70
N MET A 623 -38.43 -4.27 63.36
CA MET A 623 -38.83 -2.87 63.08
C MET A 623 -39.79 -2.78 61.89
N LYS A 624 -39.53 -3.54 60.84
CA LYS A 624 -40.38 -3.62 59.63
C LYS A 624 -41.76 -4.18 59.94
N ASN A 625 -41.86 -5.13 60.86
CA ASN A 625 -43.12 -5.73 61.30
C ASN A 625 -43.84 -4.92 62.39
N HIS A 626 -43.34 -3.74 62.75
CA HIS A 626 -43.85 -2.91 63.85
C HIS A 626 -43.86 -3.64 65.21
N ASP A 627 -42.93 -4.57 65.42
CA ASP A 627 -42.81 -5.31 66.68
C ASP A 627 -42.20 -4.40 67.76
N PRO A 628 -42.83 -4.26 68.95
CA PRO A 628 -42.27 -3.51 70.07
C PRO A 628 -40.87 -3.95 70.50
N ALA A 629 -40.50 -5.21 70.26
CA ALA A 629 -39.17 -5.74 70.56
C ALA A 629 -38.05 -5.11 69.71
N ALA A 630 -38.38 -4.44 68.60
CA ALA A 630 -37.41 -3.78 67.74
C ALA A 630 -36.57 -2.73 68.48
N ARG A 631 -37.19 -1.97 69.40
CA ARG A 631 -36.49 -0.96 70.19
C ARG A 631 -35.38 -1.59 71.04
N GLN A 632 -35.72 -2.62 71.81
CA GLN A 632 -34.75 -3.32 72.64
C GLN A 632 -33.65 -3.97 71.80
N ALA A 633 -34.01 -4.52 70.64
CA ALA A 633 -33.05 -5.14 69.73
C ALA A 633 -32.01 -4.13 69.21
N PHE A 634 -32.43 -2.93 68.81
CA PHE A 634 -31.51 -1.87 68.37
C PHE A 634 -30.70 -1.26 69.53
N GLU A 635 -31.29 -1.11 70.72
CA GLU A 635 -30.56 -0.66 71.92
C GLU A 635 -29.41 -1.63 72.26
N ASN A 636 -29.69 -2.94 72.32
CA ASN A 636 -28.68 -3.98 72.55
C ASN A 636 -27.60 -3.97 71.45
N LEU A 637 -28.00 -3.77 70.19
CA LEU A 637 -27.08 -3.73 69.06
C LEU A 637 -26.10 -2.55 69.15
N VAL A 638 -26.58 -1.38 69.62
CA VAL A 638 -25.74 -0.18 69.82
C VAL A 638 -24.81 -0.34 71.02
N GLU A 639 -25.23 -1.05 72.08
CA GLU A 639 -24.35 -1.39 73.20
C GLU A 639 -23.21 -2.35 72.79
N GLU A 640 -23.52 -3.36 71.97
CA GLU A 640 -22.54 -4.35 71.51
C GLU A 640 -21.62 -3.81 70.39
N TYR A 641 -22.18 -3.00 69.48
CA TYR A 641 -21.49 -2.43 68.32
C TYR A 641 -21.64 -0.90 68.27
N PRO A 642 -20.95 -0.16 69.17
CA PRO A 642 -21.12 1.30 69.30
C PRO A 642 -20.69 2.09 68.05
N ASP A 643 -19.86 1.50 67.18
CA ASP A 643 -19.42 2.12 65.93
C ASP A 643 -20.45 1.97 64.78
N ASP A 644 -21.50 1.17 64.95
CA ASP A 644 -22.56 1.02 63.95
C ASP A 644 -23.53 2.20 63.97
N LYS A 645 -23.19 3.21 63.17
CA LYS A 645 -23.96 4.46 63.10
C LYS A 645 -25.36 4.27 62.54
N LEU A 646 -25.60 3.26 61.70
CA LEU A 646 -26.92 2.99 61.14
C LEU A 646 -27.82 2.35 62.22
N ALA A 647 -27.28 1.40 63.00
CA ALA A 647 -27.98 0.88 64.17
C ALA A 647 -28.33 2.00 65.16
N ALA A 648 -27.36 2.86 65.49
CA ALA A 648 -27.55 4.02 66.37
C ALA A 648 -28.57 5.04 65.81
N TYR A 649 -28.68 5.15 64.50
CA TYR A 649 -29.71 5.97 63.86
C TYR A 649 -31.11 5.39 64.06
N HIS A 650 -31.27 4.07 63.90
CA HIS A 650 -32.55 3.40 64.09
C HIS A 650 -32.98 3.37 65.57
N ASP A 651 -32.05 3.12 66.49
CA ASP A 651 -32.28 3.21 67.93
C ASP A 651 -32.85 4.59 68.32
N LYS A 652 -32.15 5.67 67.95
CA LYS A 652 -32.62 7.05 68.19
C LYS A 652 -33.99 7.35 67.58
N ARG A 653 -34.30 6.77 66.41
CA ARG A 653 -35.62 6.92 65.78
C ARG A 653 -36.72 6.23 66.59
N LEU A 654 -36.47 5.01 67.04
CA LEU A 654 -37.42 4.20 67.81
C LEU A 654 -37.61 4.78 69.21
N ASP A 655 -36.55 5.31 69.83
CA ASP A 655 -36.63 6.02 71.12
C ASP A 655 -37.48 7.30 71.01
N ALA A 656 -37.36 8.03 69.89
CA ALA A 656 -38.22 9.18 69.58
C ALA A 656 -39.66 8.81 69.18
N GLY A 657 -40.06 7.55 69.29
CA GLY A 657 -41.43 7.07 69.03
C GLY A 657 -41.79 6.89 67.56
N LYS A 658 -40.82 7.01 66.63
CA LYS A 658 -41.06 6.69 65.21
C LYS A 658 -41.12 5.17 65.05
N GLN A 659 -41.96 4.66 64.14
CA GLN A 659 -42.10 3.22 63.89
C GLN A 659 -41.99 2.90 62.39
N GLY A 660 -41.66 1.65 62.08
CA GLY A 660 -41.59 1.13 60.71
C GLY A 660 -40.36 1.57 59.92
N MET A 661 -40.31 1.10 58.67
CA MET A 661 -39.18 1.31 57.76
C MET A 661 -39.12 2.70 57.11
N THR A 662 -40.18 3.51 57.22
CA THR A 662 -40.25 4.82 56.55
C THR A 662 -39.45 5.89 57.29
N VAL A 663 -38.52 6.50 56.58
CA VAL A 663 -37.68 7.59 57.07
C VAL A 663 -38.00 8.85 56.30
N VAL A 664 -38.64 9.82 56.97
CA VAL A 664 -38.87 11.14 56.41
C VAL A 664 -37.71 12.04 56.80
N LEU A 665 -36.96 12.51 55.80
CA LEU A 665 -35.86 13.44 55.99
C LEU A 665 -36.40 14.86 55.86
N GLU A 666 -36.84 15.42 56.98
CA GLU A 666 -37.29 16.81 57.08
C GLU A 666 -36.11 17.78 56.98
N ALA A 667 -36.34 18.94 56.36
CA ALA A 667 -35.31 19.96 56.20
C ALA A 667 -34.88 20.53 57.56
N LYS A 668 -33.57 20.61 57.79
CA LYS A 668 -32.99 21.76 58.50
C LYS A 668 -32.51 22.77 57.48
#